data_AF-A0A354P6E1-F1
#
_entry.id   AF-A0A354P6E1-F1
#
_cell.length_a   1.000
_cell.length_b   1.000
_cell.length_c   1.000
_cell.angle_alpha   90.00
_cell.angle_beta   90.00
_cell.angle_gamma   90.00
#
_symmetry.space_group_name_H-M   'P 1'
#
loop_
_entity.id
_entity.type
_entity.pdbx_description
1 polymer ?
#
loop_
_entity_poly.entity_id
_entity_poly.type
_entity_poly.pdbx_seq_one_letter_code
_entity_poly.pdbx_strand_id
1 'polypeptide(L)'
;MAASTSFPKSDERVLRVLTDLSGSSGQHEYDEYLTCFPLSEGRQCAIGKTWLATEMDRPGCVWTHVLIFDAAALRSIKSLESLLQAFVRPRADSFSQFKFSLTISTGEESNAALPDGIKRLDVSLAETVYSSECPVFVISESPSDHTACVLNLWLNHLKLSAYMLSFCTGSIRPRRYGLTPLDVQLIPRNAVRDVMQQLPDANVIDTRGLAGGVASWARIVADKDHRHHRSLESFVVAHRTSSSRREVGDLARLFAMLTTEEYGHDRVMSVASEIATTWPDCTEMTALKESVFGPIEQRSFFRNVDDLKLVEAIVRPHISSSFDWAALCVSQRLQAAWTHDRDSAKNTLLTMVTPVEPTASKTVVSVLVAALRDSDIAVLKAFPDAIVLGVLSQRDDLFMASTTWESIEASLLFAVISKRRVREREFVEGVVTSILASGRDVAVNDAVAIFGPDIVTPILTWGTQQGFNSLSHHWISTLSHFPDRVAQWACDGKQLDANIFASVVSQLDLDSDAIRRCEISVWLEFAKNARYVTDSIGRMNLTAFLLSVAFIIDDEEAAELLSFTFCDYYAGIKSHIIPNSAANRLDRYLPNGFLWDDSKRLYVGLVKRFVECDWPIAQFLRAIDDPTLADAIYGTWGWANKEKQFLGNVLDFTLNSSPDASSELKRVLEGYEKWF
;
A
#
# COMPACT_ATOMS: atom_id res chain seq x y z
N MET A 1 -16.19 69.95 14.11
CA MET A 1 -16.86 68.74 13.59
C MET A 1 -18.28 68.72 14.14
N ALA A 2 -19.28 68.58 13.28
CA ALA A 2 -20.64 68.22 13.69
C ALA A 2 -20.80 66.72 13.43
N ALA A 3 -21.25 65.95 14.42
CA ALA A 3 -21.35 64.50 14.34
C ALA A 3 -22.57 64.00 15.12
N SER A 4 -23.14 62.87 14.66
CA SER A 4 -24.25 62.17 15.31
C SER A 4 -23.80 61.27 16.47
N THR A 5 -22.50 61.07 16.63
CA THR A 5 -21.90 60.25 17.70
C THR A 5 -20.57 60.83 18.15
N SER A 6 -20.06 60.36 19.29
CA SER A 6 -18.74 60.70 19.83
C SER A 6 -17.69 59.66 19.45
N PHE A 7 -16.45 60.08 19.19
CA PHE A 7 -15.35 59.20 18.81
C PHE A 7 -14.24 59.17 19.86
N PRO A 8 -13.53 58.03 20.01
CA PRO A 8 -12.27 58.00 20.72
C PRO A 8 -11.24 58.96 20.11
N LYS A 9 -10.31 59.47 20.92
CA LYS A 9 -9.26 60.41 20.47
C LYS A 9 -8.40 59.85 19.33
N SER A 10 -8.19 58.54 19.27
CA SER A 10 -7.50 57.86 18.18
C SER A 10 -8.23 58.01 16.86
N ASP A 11 -9.54 57.72 16.84
CA ASP A 11 -10.39 57.84 15.66
C ASP A 11 -10.58 59.29 15.23
N GLU A 12 -10.70 60.23 16.17
CA GLU A 12 -10.72 61.66 15.86
C GLU A 12 -9.45 62.12 15.12
N ARG A 13 -8.29 61.56 15.49
CA ARG A 13 -7.02 61.88 14.82
C ARG A 13 -7.00 61.33 13.40
N VAL A 14 -7.46 60.09 13.20
CA VAL A 14 -7.58 59.47 11.87
C VAL A 14 -8.52 60.29 11.00
N LEU A 15 -9.73 60.58 11.50
CA LEU A 15 -10.72 61.40 10.81
C LEU A 15 -10.12 62.72 10.37
N ARG A 16 -9.49 63.47 11.27
CA ARG A 16 -8.84 64.76 10.93
C ARG A 16 -7.83 64.67 9.79
N VAL A 17 -7.05 63.58 9.70
CA VAL A 17 -6.03 63.41 8.66
C VAL A 17 -6.64 62.96 7.33
N LEU A 18 -7.51 61.95 7.37
CA LEU A 18 -8.08 61.32 6.17
C LEU A 18 -9.31 62.04 5.61
N THR A 19 -9.84 63.04 6.32
CA THR A 19 -10.86 63.97 5.78
C THR A 19 -10.26 65.32 5.35
N ASP A 20 -8.96 65.56 5.54
CA ASP A 20 -8.31 66.77 5.02
C ASP A 20 -7.98 66.64 3.54
N LEU A 21 -7.61 67.74 2.88
CA LEU A 21 -7.23 67.78 1.47
C LEU A 21 -6.09 66.77 1.17
N SER A 22 -6.21 66.03 0.07
CA SER A 22 -5.30 64.94 -0.27
C SER A 22 -3.94 65.39 -0.85
N GLY A 23 -3.73 66.68 -1.09
CA GLY A 23 -2.47 67.26 -1.56
C GLY A 23 -2.59 68.76 -1.85
N SER A 24 -1.66 69.33 -2.63
CA SER A 24 -1.67 70.76 -2.96
C SER A 24 -2.81 71.12 -3.93
N SER A 25 -3.50 72.22 -3.66
CA SER A 25 -4.58 72.77 -4.50
C SER A 25 -4.06 73.17 -5.88
N GLY A 26 -4.76 72.78 -6.96
CA GLY A 26 -4.44 73.19 -8.34
C GLY A 26 -4.84 72.23 -9.46
N GLN A 27 -5.39 71.05 -9.14
CA GLN A 27 -5.93 70.10 -10.12
C GLN A 27 -7.45 70.02 -10.00
N HIS A 28 -8.15 70.73 -10.88
CA HIS A 28 -9.62 70.87 -10.83
C HIS A 28 -10.35 69.53 -10.99
N GLU A 29 -9.72 68.55 -11.62
CA GLU A 29 -10.30 67.21 -11.80
C GLU A 29 -10.39 66.42 -10.48
N TYR A 30 -9.73 66.89 -9.41
CA TYR A 30 -9.69 66.26 -8.08
C TYR A 30 -10.47 67.07 -7.02
N ASP A 31 -11.33 67.99 -7.45
CA ASP A 31 -12.10 68.88 -6.55
C ASP A 31 -13.19 68.12 -5.76
N GLU A 32 -13.56 66.91 -6.18
CA GLU A 32 -14.46 66.01 -5.47
C GLU A 32 -13.90 64.58 -5.44
N TYR A 33 -13.86 63.95 -4.27
CA TYR A 33 -13.43 62.55 -4.15
C TYR A 33 -14.00 61.84 -2.92
N LEU A 34 -13.93 60.52 -2.95
CA LEU A 34 -14.33 59.62 -1.86
C LEU A 34 -13.09 59.02 -1.20
N THR A 35 -13.14 58.83 0.12
CA THR A 35 -12.12 58.10 0.87
C THR A 35 -12.80 57.11 1.81
N CYS A 36 -12.40 55.85 1.79
CA CYS A 36 -12.89 54.78 2.65
C CYS A 36 -11.74 54.23 3.51
N PHE A 37 -11.93 54.18 4.83
CA PHE A 37 -10.89 53.73 5.77
C PHE A 37 -11.51 53.17 7.07
N PRO A 38 -10.77 52.32 7.80
CA PRO A 38 -11.28 51.73 9.03
C PRO A 38 -11.25 52.73 10.20
N LEU A 39 -12.19 52.59 11.12
CA LEU A 39 -12.20 53.22 12.45
C LEU A 39 -12.37 52.17 13.54
N SER A 40 -12.09 52.55 14.79
CA SER A 40 -12.31 51.70 15.96
C SER A 40 -11.68 50.31 15.80
N GLU A 41 -10.39 50.29 15.43
CA GLU A 41 -9.61 49.07 15.19
C GLU A 41 -10.21 48.13 14.13
N GLY A 42 -10.87 48.70 13.12
CA GLY A 42 -11.43 47.95 11.99
C GLY A 42 -12.87 47.46 12.18
N ARG A 43 -13.53 47.81 13.30
CA ARG A 43 -14.93 47.45 13.56
C ARG A 43 -15.93 48.34 12.84
N GLN A 44 -15.51 49.53 12.45
CA GLN A 44 -16.33 50.51 11.74
C GLN A 44 -15.64 50.92 10.44
N CYS A 45 -16.46 51.19 9.42
CA CYS A 45 -16.03 51.70 8.13
C CYS A 45 -16.45 53.17 8.01
N ALA A 46 -15.50 54.07 7.76
CA ALA A 46 -15.77 55.45 7.47
C ALA A 46 -15.62 55.70 5.97
N ILE A 47 -16.69 56.20 5.34
CA ILE A 47 -16.67 56.65 3.95
C ILE A 47 -16.90 58.15 3.94
N GLY A 48 -15.88 58.91 3.59
CA GLY A 48 -15.91 60.36 3.47
C GLY A 48 -16.05 60.81 2.03
N LYS A 49 -16.93 61.76 1.77
CA LYS A 49 -16.97 62.52 0.52
C LYS A 49 -16.45 63.92 0.75
N THR A 50 -15.41 64.30 0.04
CA THR A 50 -14.71 65.58 0.17
C THR A 50 -14.96 66.44 -1.06
N TRP A 51 -15.23 67.72 -0.84
CA TRP A 51 -15.37 68.76 -1.86
C TRP A 51 -14.41 69.91 -1.56
N LEU A 52 -13.79 70.47 -2.59
CA LEU A 52 -13.08 71.74 -2.46
C LEU A 52 -14.08 72.84 -2.06
N ALA A 53 -13.71 73.62 -1.04
CA ALA A 53 -14.50 74.73 -0.52
C ALA A 53 -13.98 76.04 -1.13
N THR A 54 -14.19 76.21 -2.44
CA THR A 54 -13.73 77.39 -3.20
C THR A 54 -14.37 78.69 -2.71
N GLU A 55 -15.49 78.59 -2.00
CA GLU A 55 -16.16 79.72 -1.34
C GLU A 55 -15.45 80.26 -0.09
N MET A 56 -14.43 79.55 0.43
CA MET A 56 -13.71 79.95 1.64
C MET A 56 -12.48 80.80 1.31
N ASP A 57 -12.23 81.85 2.09
CA ASP A 57 -11.11 82.78 1.89
C ASP A 57 -9.72 82.11 1.96
N ARG A 58 -9.61 80.98 2.66
CA ARG A 58 -8.36 80.25 2.84
C ARG A 58 -8.18 79.22 1.71
N PRO A 59 -7.10 79.33 0.90
CA PRO A 59 -6.80 78.34 -0.12
C PRO A 59 -6.61 76.93 0.46
N GLY A 60 -7.12 75.92 -0.24
CA GLY A 60 -7.04 74.52 0.16
C GLY A 60 -8.05 74.08 1.22
N CYS A 61 -9.03 74.93 1.57
CA CYS A 61 -10.15 74.52 2.41
C CYS A 61 -11.03 73.48 1.71
N VAL A 62 -11.51 72.52 2.48
CA VAL A 62 -12.40 71.46 2.00
C VAL A 62 -13.59 71.29 2.94
N TRP A 63 -14.70 70.83 2.36
CA TRP A 63 -15.80 70.26 3.11
C TRP A 63 -15.76 68.75 2.99
N THR A 64 -15.92 68.03 4.11
CA THR A 64 -16.05 66.58 4.09
C THR A 64 -17.26 66.13 4.89
N HIS A 65 -18.09 65.30 4.27
CA HIS A 65 -19.18 64.60 4.94
C HIS A 65 -18.78 63.13 5.07
N VAL A 66 -18.80 62.59 6.29
CA VAL A 66 -18.40 61.22 6.58
C VAL A 66 -19.61 60.41 7.05
N LEU A 67 -19.88 59.32 6.35
CA LEU A 67 -20.82 58.29 6.76
C LEU A 67 -20.04 57.17 7.45
N ILE A 68 -20.56 56.68 8.57
CA ILE A 68 -19.91 55.65 9.38
C ILE A 68 -20.84 54.45 9.49
N PHE A 69 -20.32 53.30 9.13
CA PHE A 69 -21.03 52.03 9.09
C PHE A 69 -20.41 51.07 10.10
N ASP A 70 -21.23 50.38 10.88
CA ASP A 70 -20.82 49.14 11.52
C ASP A 70 -20.83 47.99 10.50
N ALA A 71 -20.32 46.82 10.89
CA ALA A 71 -20.24 45.66 10.01
C ALA A 71 -21.60 45.18 9.49
N ALA A 72 -22.68 45.31 10.28
CA ALA A 72 -24.02 44.87 9.88
C ALA A 72 -24.63 45.81 8.84
N ALA A 73 -24.55 47.12 9.08
CA ALA A 73 -24.98 48.16 8.15
C ALA A 73 -24.18 48.09 6.84
N LEU A 74 -22.86 47.87 6.92
CA LEU A 74 -22.00 47.77 5.75
C LEU A 74 -22.43 46.61 4.82
N ARG A 75 -22.70 45.42 5.37
CA ARG A 75 -23.19 44.26 4.61
C ARG A 75 -24.60 44.43 4.03
N SER A 76 -25.38 45.37 4.54
CA SER A 76 -26.73 45.66 4.04
C SER A 76 -26.74 46.55 2.79
N ILE A 77 -25.59 47.13 2.42
CA ILE A 77 -25.48 47.98 1.24
C ILE A 77 -25.59 47.13 -0.02
N LYS A 78 -26.68 47.32 -0.77
CA LYS A 78 -26.93 46.62 -2.06
C LYS A 78 -26.76 47.51 -3.29
N SER A 79 -26.89 48.82 -3.12
CA SER A 79 -26.84 49.80 -4.21
C SER A 79 -25.83 50.91 -3.91
N LEU A 80 -24.93 51.16 -4.86
CA LEU A 80 -24.01 52.30 -4.80
C LEU A 80 -24.73 53.64 -4.99
N GLU A 81 -25.84 53.66 -5.73
CA GLU A 81 -26.59 54.89 -6.00
C GLU A 81 -27.16 55.49 -4.70
N SER A 82 -27.82 54.66 -3.89
CA SER A 82 -28.38 55.07 -2.60
C SER A 82 -27.29 55.54 -1.63
N LEU A 83 -26.12 54.89 -1.66
CA LEU A 83 -24.95 55.31 -0.87
C LEU A 83 -24.44 56.69 -1.32
N LEU A 84 -24.32 56.94 -2.63
CA LEU A 84 -23.83 58.21 -3.15
C LEU A 84 -24.82 59.36 -2.91
N GLN A 85 -26.12 59.10 -2.99
CA GLN A 85 -27.18 60.09 -2.70
C GLN A 85 -27.24 60.49 -1.21
N ALA A 86 -26.75 59.64 -0.31
CA ALA A 86 -26.71 59.94 1.13
C ALA A 86 -25.68 61.03 1.49
N PHE A 87 -24.73 61.34 0.60
CA PHE A 87 -23.74 62.38 0.86
C PHE A 87 -24.29 63.78 0.56
N VAL A 88 -24.32 64.63 1.58
CA VAL A 88 -24.73 66.03 1.46
C VAL A 88 -23.52 66.95 1.62
N ARG A 89 -23.26 67.83 0.64
CA ARG A 89 -22.21 68.87 0.74
C ARG A 89 -22.61 69.88 1.82
N PRO A 90 -21.79 70.07 2.88
CA PRO A 90 -22.02 71.10 3.89
C PRO A 90 -22.12 72.52 3.28
N ARG A 91 -22.86 73.39 3.97
CA ARG A 91 -22.90 74.83 3.70
C ARG A 91 -22.51 75.55 4.99
N ALA A 92 -21.83 76.70 4.88
CA ALA A 92 -21.20 77.40 6.00
C ALA A 92 -22.10 77.65 7.23
N ASP A 93 -23.43 77.73 7.04
CA ASP A 93 -24.39 78.06 8.10
C ASP A 93 -25.35 76.92 8.49
N SER A 94 -25.18 75.70 7.94
CA SER A 94 -26.13 74.60 8.16
C SER A 94 -25.44 73.28 8.51
N PHE A 95 -25.33 73.03 9.83
CA PHE A 95 -24.68 71.82 10.37
C PHE A 95 -25.59 70.93 11.23
N SER A 96 -26.81 71.38 11.54
CA SER A 96 -27.72 70.67 12.48
C SER A 96 -28.09 69.27 11.98
N GLN A 97 -28.27 69.09 10.67
CA GLN A 97 -28.62 67.81 10.06
C GLN A 97 -27.57 66.70 10.31
N PHE A 98 -26.29 67.06 10.46
CA PHE A 98 -25.20 66.09 10.67
C PHE A 98 -25.10 65.58 12.12
N LYS A 99 -25.95 66.08 13.03
CA LYS A 99 -26.02 65.62 14.43
C LYS A 99 -26.98 64.44 14.62
N PHE A 100 -27.66 64.00 13.56
CA PHE A 100 -28.64 62.92 13.63
C PHE A 100 -28.19 61.74 12.76
N SER A 101 -28.51 60.53 13.19
CA SER A 101 -28.27 59.32 12.39
C SER A 101 -29.15 59.32 11.15
N LEU A 102 -28.59 58.85 10.03
CA LEU A 102 -29.27 58.74 8.75
C LEU A 102 -29.80 57.32 8.55
N THR A 103 -31.02 57.19 8.05
CA THR A 103 -31.54 55.92 7.51
C THR A 103 -31.41 55.95 5.99
N ILE A 104 -30.59 55.07 5.43
CA ILE A 104 -30.48 54.90 3.99
C ILE A 104 -31.48 53.82 3.58
N SER A 105 -32.45 54.17 2.72
CA SER A 105 -33.34 53.18 2.15
C SER A 105 -32.51 52.18 1.34
N THR A 106 -32.48 50.92 1.78
CA THR A 106 -31.99 49.81 0.96
C THR A 106 -33.03 49.57 -0.13
N GLY A 107 -32.98 50.33 -1.22
CA GLY A 107 -33.83 50.07 -2.38
C GLY A 107 -33.69 48.62 -2.82
N GLU A 108 -34.72 48.09 -3.48
CA GLU A 108 -34.53 46.91 -4.34
C GLU A 108 -33.35 47.20 -5.27
N GLU A 109 -32.54 46.17 -5.59
CA GLU A 109 -31.44 46.32 -6.54
C GLU A 109 -32.00 47.02 -7.79
N SER A 110 -31.56 48.27 -8.02
CA SER A 110 -32.05 49.03 -9.14
C SER A 110 -31.66 48.28 -10.41
N ASN A 111 -32.66 47.86 -11.19
CA ASN A 111 -32.47 47.39 -12.58
C ASN A 111 -32.01 48.53 -13.51
N ALA A 112 -31.66 49.72 -12.98
CA ALA A 112 -30.93 50.72 -13.73
C ALA A 112 -29.63 50.08 -14.19
N ALA A 113 -29.58 49.77 -15.48
CA ALA A 113 -28.39 49.26 -16.14
C ALA A 113 -27.21 50.14 -15.74
N LEU A 114 -26.31 49.58 -14.91
CA LEU A 114 -24.98 50.13 -14.74
C LEU A 114 -24.41 50.31 -16.16
N PRO A 115 -23.81 51.47 -16.49
CA PRO A 115 -23.43 51.80 -17.85
C PRO A 115 -22.60 50.67 -18.50
N ASP A 116 -23.00 50.29 -19.72
CA ASP A 116 -22.43 49.30 -20.65
C ASP A 116 -21.23 48.46 -20.15
N GLY A 117 -21.50 47.17 -19.89
CA GLY A 117 -20.50 46.10 -19.84
C GLY A 117 -19.43 46.19 -18.74
N ILE A 118 -18.63 45.14 -18.65
CA ILE A 118 -17.40 45.15 -17.85
C ILE A 118 -16.37 46.03 -18.57
N LYS A 119 -15.93 47.13 -17.94
CA LYS A 119 -14.86 47.98 -18.52
C LYS A 119 -13.53 47.26 -18.34
N ARG A 120 -12.56 47.51 -19.24
CA ARG A 120 -11.20 46.95 -19.11
C ARG A 120 -10.54 47.30 -17.77
N LEU A 121 -10.83 48.49 -17.26
CA LEU A 121 -10.33 48.92 -15.95
C LEU A 121 -10.92 48.07 -14.81
N ASP A 122 -12.19 47.67 -14.87
CA ASP A 122 -12.80 46.83 -13.82
C ASP A 122 -12.02 45.52 -13.67
N VAL A 123 -11.67 44.90 -14.80
CA VAL A 123 -10.92 43.63 -14.84
C VAL A 123 -9.47 43.82 -14.40
N SER A 124 -8.78 44.84 -14.93
CA SER A 124 -7.38 45.11 -14.58
C SER A 124 -7.22 45.47 -13.10
N LEU A 125 -8.19 46.21 -12.55
CA LEU A 125 -8.21 46.56 -11.14
C LEU A 125 -8.46 45.32 -10.28
N ALA A 126 -9.43 44.48 -10.61
CA ALA A 126 -9.66 43.22 -9.90
C ALA A 126 -8.42 42.32 -9.94
N GLU A 127 -7.84 42.11 -11.13
CA GLU A 127 -6.62 41.29 -11.29
C GLU A 127 -5.48 41.80 -10.40
N THR A 128 -5.21 43.11 -10.43
CA THR A 128 -4.10 43.71 -9.68
C THR A 128 -4.33 43.66 -8.16
N VAL A 129 -5.56 43.97 -7.71
CA VAL A 129 -5.91 44.01 -6.28
C VAL A 129 -5.92 42.63 -5.65
N TYR A 130 -6.34 41.61 -6.40
CA TYR A 130 -6.45 40.25 -5.90
C TYR A 130 -5.22 39.37 -6.21
N SER A 131 -4.22 39.87 -6.94
CA SER A 131 -2.96 39.15 -7.16
C SER A 131 -1.87 39.52 -6.14
N SER A 132 -2.07 40.55 -5.31
CA SER A 132 -1.07 41.04 -4.37
C SER A 132 -1.69 41.77 -3.18
N GLU A 133 -0.97 41.78 -2.05
CA GLU A 133 -1.31 42.59 -0.88
C GLU A 133 -0.79 44.04 -0.98
N CYS A 134 -0.02 44.36 -2.02
CA CYS A 134 0.50 45.71 -2.23
C CYS A 134 -0.61 46.70 -2.60
N PRO A 135 -0.47 48.00 -2.22
CA PRO A 135 -1.42 49.02 -2.60
C PRO A 135 -1.41 49.24 -4.12
N VAL A 136 -2.58 49.55 -4.66
CA VAL A 136 -2.81 49.76 -6.10
C VAL A 136 -3.12 51.22 -6.36
N PHE A 137 -2.32 51.85 -7.21
CA PHE A 137 -2.49 53.22 -7.66
C PHE A 137 -2.93 53.25 -9.11
N VAL A 138 -4.04 53.91 -9.41
CA VAL A 138 -4.59 54.00 -10.77
C VAL A 138 -4.37 55.43 -11.27
N ILE A 139 -3.64 55.56 -12.38
CA ILE A 139 -3.42 56.84 -13.02
C ILE A 139 -4.72 57.28 -13.69
N SER A 140 -5.28 58.40 -13.21
CA SER A 140 -6.54 58.94 -13.69
C SER A 140 -6.44 60.44 -13.89
N GLU A 141 -6.65 60.93 -15.11
CA GLU A 141 -6.76 62.38 -15.34
C GLU A 141 -8.17 62.89 -15.03
N SER A 142 -9.17 62.01 -15.11
CA SER A 142 -10.58 62.29 -14.80
C SER A 142 -11.09 61.28 -13.76
N PRO A 143 -10.84 61.52 -12.45
CA PRO A 143 -11.21 60.59 -11.37
C PRO A 143 -12.71 60.28 -11.28
N SER A 144 -13.57 61.21 -11.72
CA SER A 144 -15.02 61.00 -11.80
C SER A 144 -15.38 59.80 -12.68
N ASP A 145 -14.65 59.58 -13.78
CA ASP A 145 -14.95 58.53 -14.76
C ASP A 145 -14.60 57.13 -14.24
N HIS A 146 -13.69 57.05 -13.28
CA HIS A 146 -13.17 55.81 -12.70
C HIS A 146 -13.65 55.53 -11.27
N THR A 147 -14.28 56.51 -10.62
CA THR A 147 -14.83 56.36 -9.25
C THR A 147 -15.81 55.19 -9.16
N ALA A 148 -16.66 55.00 -10.17
CA ALA A 148 -17.60 53.87 -10.20
C ALA A 148 -16.88 52.50 -10.23
N CYS A 149 -15.73 52.38 -10.90
CA CYS A 149 -14.94 51.14 -10.95
C CYS A 149 -14.41 50.77 -9.55
N VAL A 150 -13.87 51.75 -8.82
CA VAL A 150 -13.37 51.55 -7.45
C VAL A 150 -14.50 51.16 -6.50
N LEU A 151 -15.65 51.82 -6.60
CA LEU A 151 -16.81 51.51 -5.75
C LEU A 151 -17.42 50.13 -6.05
N ASN A 152 -17.47 49.72 -7.31
CA ASN A 152 -17.93 48.37 -7.68
C ASN A 152 -16.98 47.31 -7.12
N LEU A 153 -15.67 47.50 -7.28
CA LEU A 153 -14.67 46.60 -6.67
C LEU A 153 -14.85 46.54 -5.16
N TRP A 154 -15.00 47.68 -4.50
CA TRP A 154 -15.19 47.75 -3.05
C TRP A 154 -16.41 46.98 -2.58
N LEU A 155 -17.55 47.14 -3.26
CA LEU A 155 -18.78 46.42 -2.95
C LEU A 155 -18.63 44.92 -3.18
N ASN A 156 -17.99 44.52 -4.29
CA ASN A 156 -17.71 43.11 -4.58
C ASN A 156 -16.76 42.51 -3.54
N HIS A 157 -15.71 43.23 -3.16
CA HIS A 157 -14.77 42.79 -2.13
C HIS A 157 -15.46 42.55 -0.79
N LEU A 158 -16.37 43.45 -0.42
CA LEU A 158 -17.16 43.32 0.80
C LEU A 158 -18.04 42.05 0.79
N LYS A 159 -18.66 41.72 -0.35
CA LYS A 159 -19.45 40.49 -0.50
C LYS A 159 -18.58 39.23 -0.43
N LEU A 160 -17.43 39.23 -1.11
CA LEU A 160 -16.53 38.08 -1.17
C LEU A 160 -15.78 37.80 0.13
N SER A 161 -15.28 38.85 0.79
CA SER A 161 -14.37 38.72 1.94
C SER A 161 -15.00 39.05 3.28
N ALA A 162 -16.15 39.73 3.29
CA ALA A 162 -16.75 40.34 4.47
C ALA A 162 -15.83 41.31 5.25
N TYR A 163 -14.68 41.69 4.67
CA TYR A 163 -13.76 42.70 5.16
C TYR A 163 -13.81 43.95 4.27
N MET A 164 -13.33 45.06 4.82
CA MET A 164 -13.35 46.34 4.16
C MET A 164 -12.09 46.53 3.31
N LEU A 165 -12.28 46.91 2.06
CA LEU A 165 -11.22 47.45 1.21
C LEU A 165 -11.12 48.97 1.44
N SER A 166 -9.94 49.48 1.76
CA SER A 166 -9.71 50.92 1.90
C SER A 166 -9.38 51.56 0.56
N PHE A 167 -9.88 52.77 0.31
CA PHE A 167 -9.62 53.44 -0.96
C PHE A 167 -9.64 54.96 -0.88
N CYS A 168 -9.06 55.62 -1.88
CA CYS A 168 -9.23 57.05 -2.13
C CYS A 168 -9.40 57.32 -3.64
N THR A 169 -10.52 57.87 -4.06
CA THR A 169 -10.80 58.15 -5.48
C THR A 169 -10.22 59.48 -5.96
N GLY A 170 -9.41 60.16 -5.15
CA GLY A 170 -8.79 61.43 -5.51
C GLY A 170 -7.59 61.76 -4.63
N SER A 171 -6.48 61.05 -4.86
CA SER A 171 -5.28 61.14 -4.03
C SER A 171 -4.17 61.89 -4.75
N ILE A 172 -3.98 63.17 -4.43
CA ILE A 172 -2.88 63.98 -5.01
C ILE A 172 -1.53 63.56 -4.41
N ARG A 173 -1.52 63.12 -3.13
CA ARG A 173 -0.40 62.43 -2.47
C ARG A 173 -0.85 61.07 -1.95
N PRO A 174 0.06 60.09 -1.78
CA PRO A 174 -0.30 58.78 -1.21
C PRO A 174 -0.94 58.91 0.17
N ARG A 175 -2.18 58.44 0.32
CA ARG A 175 -2.92 58.43 1.58
C ARG A 175 -2.60 57.16 2.36
N ARG A 176 -2.56 57.29 3.69
CA ARG A 176 -2.20 56.22 4.63
C ARG A 176 -3.11 56.22 5.85
N TYR A 177 -3.50 55.04 6.30
CA TYR A 177 -4.07 54.81 7.62
C TYR A 177 -2.94 54.38 8.57
N GLY A 178 -2.53 55.29 9.46
CA GLY A 178 -1.32 55.09 10.25
C GLY A 178 -0.08 55.01 9.36
N LEU A 179 0.62 53.89 9.37
CA LEU A 179 1.78 53.63 8.52
C LEU A 179 1.41 52.91 7.21
N THR A 180 0.20 52.36 7.10
CA THR A 180 -0.25 51.52 5.99
C THR A 180 -0.90 52.36 4.90
N PRO A 181 -0.47 52.29 3.63
CA PRO A 181 -1.17 52.91 2.51
C PRO A 181 -2.61 52.39 2.37
N LEU A 182 -3.51 53.22 1.85
CA LEU A 182 -4.84 52.73 1.45
C LEU A 182 -4.71 51.78 0.24
N ASP A 183 -5.60 50.81 0.15
CA ASP A 183 -5.46 49.66 -0.78
C ASP A 183 -5.62 50.06 -2.25
N VAL A 184 -6.55 50.97 -2.56
CA VAL A 184 -6.77 51.45 -3.93
C VAL A 184 -6.83 52.97 -3.97
N GLN A 185 -5.99 53.62 -4.79
CA GLN A 185 -5.93 55.08 -4.87
C GLN A 185 -5.92 55.57 -6.32
N LEU A 186 -6.85 56.46 -6.69
CA LEU A 186 -6.77 57.18 -7.96
C LEU A 186 -5.82 58.36 -7.82
N ILE A 187 -4.83 58.45 -8.69
CA ILE A 187 -3.77 59.47 -8.63
C ILE A 187 -3.60 60.19 -9.97
N PRO A 188 -3.19 61.46 -9.96
CA PRO A 188 -2.81 62.16 -11.19
C PRO A 188 -1.47 61.63 -11.68
N ARG A 189 -1.21 61.74 -13.00
CA ARG A 189 0.01 61.18 -13.60
C ARG A 189 1.31 61.75 -13.02
N ASN A 190 1.31 63.04 -12.65
CA ASN A 190 2.46 63.69 -12.04
C ASN A 190 2.78 63.17 -10.63
N ALA A 191 1.83 62.53 -9.93
CA ALA A 191 2.06 61.97 -8.59
C ALA A 191 2.74 60.59 -8.61
N VAL A 192 2.81 59.90 -9.76
CA VAL A 192 3.37 58.54 -9.89
C VAL A 192 4.82 58.48 -9.40
N ARG A 193 5.64 59.48 -9.74
CA ARG A 193 7.04 59.53 -9.32
C ARG A 193 7.16 59.56 -7.80
N ASP A 194 6.37 60.40 -7.15
CA ASP A 194 6.39 60.55 -5.69
C ASP A 194 5.86 59.29 -5.01
N VAL A 195 4.84 58.64 -5.58
CA VAL A 195 4.33 57.34 -5.14
C VAL A 195 5.43 56.29 -5.16
N MET A 196 6.11 56.11 -6.30
CA MET A 196 7.15 55.08 -6.44
C MET A 196 8.39 55.36 -5.60
N GLN A 197 8.70 56.63 -5.30
CA GLN A 197 9.76 56.97 -4.36
C GLN A 197 9.41 56.59 -2.91
N GLN A 198 8.15 56.71 -2.52
CA GLN A 198 7.70 56.43 -1.16
C GLN A 198 7.27 54.97 -0.94
N LEU A 199 6.85 54.29 -2.02
CA LEU A 199 6.26 52.96 -2.04
C LEU A 199 6.77 52.24 -3.32
N PRO A 200 8.02 51.76 -3.33
CA PRO A 200 8.62 51.16 -4.54
C PRO A 200 7.92 49.87 -4.99
N ASP A 201 7.29 49.14 -4.06
CA ASP A 201 6.60 47.88 -4.34
C ASP A 201 5.11 48.06 -4.71
N ALA A 202 4.64 49.31 -4.85
CA ALA A 202 3.26 49.58 -5.18
C ALA A 202 2.93 49.23 -6.63
N ASN A 203 1.71 48.72 -6.86
CA ASN A 203 1.23 48.44 -8.20
C ASN A 203 0.66 49.71 -8.82
N VAL A 204 1.02 50.01 -10.08
CA VAL A 204 0.49 51.17 -10.81
C VAL A 204 -0.21 50.74 -12.09
N ILE A 205 -1.47 51.17 -12.26
CA ILE A 205 -2.28 50.92 -13.44
C ILE A 205 -2.38 52.21 -14.27
N ASP A 206 -1.93 52.17 -15.52
CA ASP A 206 -2.12 53.27 -16.48
C ASP A 206 -3.39 53.05 -17.32
N THR A 207 -4.40 53.91 -17.12
CA THR A 207 -5.69 53.84 -17.82
C THR A 207 -5.58 54.04 -19.33
N ARG A 208 -4.54 54.73 -19.83
CA ARG A 208 -4.34 54.95 -21.28
C ARG A 208 -3.77 53.74 -22.01
N GLY A 209 -3.13 52.82 -21.29
CA GLY A 209 -2.34 51.71 -21.82
C GLY A 209 -2.98 50.34 -21.64
N LEU A 210 -4.28 50.26 -21.33
CA LEU A 210 -5.01 49.00 -21.11
C LEU A 210 -5.16 48.19 -22.42
N ALA A 211 -4.07 47.55 -22.86
CA ALA A 211 -3.98 46.67 -24.03
C ALA A 211 -3.54 45.26 -23.62
N GLY A 212 -4.13 44.22 -24.23
CA GLY A 212 -3.71 42.81 -24.07
C GLY A 212 -4.49 42.00 -23.03
N GLY A 213 -4.37 40.66 -23.10
CA GLY A 213 -5.29 39.68 -22.51
C GLY A 213 -5.35 39.69 -20.98
N VAL A 214 -6.52 40.06 -20.46
CA VAL A 214 -6.80 40.07 -19.02
C VAL A 214 -7.28 38.69 -18.58
N ALA A 215 -6.84 38.24 -17.39
CA ALA A 215 -7.17 36.91 -16.91
C ALA A 215 -8.68 36.66 -16.82
N SER A 216 -9.13 35.49 -17.27
CA SER A 216 -10.56 35.13 -17.31
C SER A 216 -11.21 35.17 -15.92
N TRP A 217 -10.49 34.75 -14.88
CA TRP A 217 -10.99 34.76 -13.50
C TRP A 217 -11.26 36.18 -12.98
N ALA A 218 -10.42 37.15 -13.35
CA ALA A 218 -10.62 38.54 -12.95
C ALA A 218 -11.89 39.14 -13.56
N ARG A 219 -12.31 38.64 -14.73
CA ARG A 219 -13.60 39.02 -15.33
C ARG A 219 -14.77 38.53 -14.50
N ILE A 220 -14.71 37.33 -13.94
CA ILE A 220 -15.77 36.78 -13.08
C ILE A 220 -15.92 37.61 -11.79
N VAL A 221 -14.79 38.06 -11.21
CA VAL A 221 -14.79 38.93 -10.03
C VAL A 221 -15.32 40.33 -10.34
N ALA A 222 -14.94 40.86 -11.51
CA ALA A 222 -15.39 42.16 -12.01
C ALA A 222 -16.81 42.12 -12.60
N ASP A 223 -17.38 40.93 -12.81
CA ASP A 223 -18.69 40.77 -13.42
C ASP A 223 -19.77 41.36 -12.52
N LYS A 224 -20.67 42.09 -13.16
CA LYS A 224 -21.84 42.71 -12.54
C LYS A 224 -23.08 41.80 -12.71
N ASP A 225 -23.01 40.75 -13.53
CA ASP A 225 -24.08 39.77 -13.68
C ASP A 225 -24.19 38.87 -12.43
N HIS A 226 -25.35 38.95 -11.80
CA HIS A 226 -25.66 38.38 -10.49
C HIS A 226 -25.51 36.86 -10.40
N ARG A 227 -25.48 36.10 -11.49
CA ARG A 227 -25.44 34.62 -11.40
C ARG A 227 -24.05 34.06 -11.12
N HIS A 228 -23.05 34.38 -11.95
CA HIS A 228 -21.69 33.88 -11.75
C HIS A 228 -21.07 34.44 -10.47
N HIS A 229 -21.34 35.71 -10.17
CA HIS A 229 -20.84 36.36 -8.96
C HIS A 229 -21.39 35.73 -7.68
N ARG A 230 -22.68 35.34 -7.64
CA ARG A 230 -23.27 34.68 -6.45
C ARG A 230 -22.69 33.29 -6.20
N SER A 231 -22.43 32.52 -7.27
CA SER A 231 -21.77 31.22 -7.15
C SER A 231 -20.33 31.36 -6.67
N LEU A 232 -19.60 32.35 -7.20
CA LEU A 232 -18.26 32.69 -6.72
C LEU A 232 -18.28 33.13 -5.25
N GLU A 233 -19.21 34.00 -4.86
CA GLU A 233 -19.37 34.46 -3.48
C GLU A 233 -19.58 33.29 -2.53
N SER A 234 -20.52 32.40 -2.85
CA SER A 234 -20.80 31.21 -2.05
C SER A 234 -19.56 30.31 -1.93
N PHE A 235 -18.79 30.17 -3.02
CA PHE A 235 -17.56 29.38 -3.05
C PHE A 235 -16.43 30.00 -2.22
N VAL A 236 -16.18 31.30 -2.34
CA VAL A 236 -15.14 32.01 -1.59
C VAL A 236 -15.49 32.02 -0.11
N VAL A 237 -16.73 32.34 0.25
CA VAL A 237 -17.19 32.37 1.65
C VAL A 237 -17.09 30.99 2.31
N ALA A 238 -17.34 29.92 1.58
CA ALA A 238 -17.27 28.56 2.12
C ALA A 238 -15.84 28.07 2.40
N HIS A 239 -14.85 28.51 1.63
CA HIS A 239 -13.50 27.93 1.66
C HIS A 239 -12.40 28.85 2.19
N ARG A 240 -12.65 30.16 2.26
CA ARG A 240 -11.66 31.12 2.72
C ARG A 240 -11.32 30.95 4.20
N THR A 241 -10.05 31.11 4.52
CA THR A 241 -9.44 30.94 5.83
C THR A 241 -8.86 32.24 6.41
N SER A 242 -8.52 33.23 5.59
CA SER A 242 -7.93 34.50 6.07
C SER A 242 -8.60 35.77 5.51
N SER A 243 -8.15 36.94 5.96
CA SER A 243 -8.56 38.25 5.43
C SER A 243 -7.75 38.72 4.21
N SER A 244 -6.83 37.89 3.71
CA SER A 244 -5.96 38.19 2.56
C SER A 244 -6.77 38.48 1.30
N ARG A 245 -6.37 39.52 0.55
CA ARG A 245 -6.97 39.78 -0.78
C ARG A 245 -6.47 38.77 -1.78
N ARG A 246 -5.19 38.39 -1.69
CA ARG A 246 -4.58 37.40 -2.56
C ARG A 246 -5.31 36.07 -2.52
N GLU A 247 -5.70 35.62 -1.33
CA GLU A 247 -6.47 34.37 -1.17
C GLU A 247 -7.83 34.42 -1.90
N VAL A 248 -8.51 35.58 -1.90
CA VAL A 248 -9.74 35.76 -2.68
C VAL A 248 -9.47 35.63 -4.18
N GLY A 249 -8.34 36.16 -4.66
CA GLY A 249 -7.91 36.00 -6.06
C GLY A 249 -7.58 34.56 -6.42
N ASP A 250 -6.85 33.86 -5.56
CA ASP A 250 -6.48 32.46 -5.74
C ASP A 250 -7.72 31.56 -5.78
N LEU A 251 -8.69 31.78 -4.88
CA LEU A 251 -9.98 31.08 -4.89
C LEU A 251 -10.82 31.42 -6.14
N ALA A 252 -10.83 32.68 -6.58
CA ALA A 252 -11.55 33.08 -7.80
C ALA A 252 -10.96 32.46 -9.06
N ARG A 253 -9.62 32.34 -9.11
CA ARG A 253 -8.90 31.66 -10.18
C ARG A 253 -9.24 30.18 -10.23
N LEU A 254 -9.17 29.50 -9.10
CA LEU A 254 -9.58 28.10 -8.99
C LEU A 254 -11.06 27.92 -9.39
N PHE A 255 -11.95 28.78 -8.92
CA PHE A 255 -13.36 28.75 -9.27
C PHE A 255 -13.57 28.86 -10.79
N ALA A 256 -12.86 29.78 -11.46
CA ALA A 256 -12.93 29.90 -12.91
C ALA A 256 -12.52 28.60 -13.62
N MET A 257 -11.47 27.92 -13.15
CA MET A 257 -11.07 26.60 -13.66
C MET A 257 -12.13 25.53 -13.38
N LEU A 258 -12.79 25.57 -12.22
CA LEU A 258 -13.87 24.67 -11.81
C LEU A 258 -15.23 24.93 -12.48
N THR A 259 -15.42 26.07 -13.14
CA THR A 259 -16.66 26.38 -13.88
C THR A 259 -16.50 26.48 -15.38
N THR A 260 -15.29 26.34 -15.92
CA THR A 260 -15.05 26.33 -17.37
C THR A 260 -15.80 25.16 -18.04
N GLU A 261 -16.32 25.35 -19.26
CA GLU A 261 -17.10 24.33 -19.98
C GLU A 261 -16.25 23.18 -20.55
N GLU A 262 -14.92 23.26 -20.46
CA GLU A 262 -14.02 22.18 -20.87
C GLU A 262 -14.29 20.93 -20.02
N TYR A 263 -14.57 19.82 -20.71
CA TYR A 263 -14.73 18.50 -20.11
C TYR A 263 -13.46 17.68 -20.32
N GLY A 264 -12.99 16.98 -19.29
CA GLY A 264 -11.95 15.97 -19.48
C GLY A 264 -10.97 15.81 -18.33
N HIS A 265 -10.07 14.84 -18.51
CA HIS A 265 -8.98 14.50 -17.58
C HIS A 265 -7.97 15.65 -17.45
N ASP A 266 -7.63 16.34 -18.55
CA ASP A 266 -6.66 17.45 -18.55
C ASP A 266 -7.05 18.60 -17.62
N ARG A 267 -8.36 18.85 -17.51
CA ARG A 267 -8.89 19.87 -16.61
C ARG A 267 -8.73 19.48 -15.14
N VAL A 268 -9.05 18.23 -14.81
CA VAL A 268 -8.85 17.69 -13.46
C VAL A 268 -7.38 17.80 -13.05
N MET A 269 -6.49 17.42 -13.97
CA MET A 269 -5.04 17.54 -13.77
C MET A 269 -4.60 18.98 -13.53
N SER A 270 -5.11 19.92 -14.34
CA SER A 270 -4.79 21.34 -14.22
C SER A 270 -5.27 21.91 -12.88
N VAL A 271 -6.47 21.53 -12.44
CA VAL A 271 -7.03 21.93 -11.14
C VAL A 271 -6.21 21.35 -9.98
N ALA A 272 -5.83 20.07 -10.04
CA ALA A 272 -4.98 19.46 -9.01
C ALA A 272 -3.63 20.18 -8.90
N SER A 273 -3.02 20.51 -10.04
CA SER A 273 -1.75 21.23 -10.11
C SER A 273 -1.87 22.66 -9.56
N GLU A 274 -2.95 23.38 -9.86
CA GLU A 274 -3.19 24.73 -9.34
C GLU A 274 -3.35 24.70 -7.82
N ILE A 275 -4.13 23.75 -7.28
CA ILE A 275 -4.29 23.59 -5.84
C ILE A 275 -2.95 23.27 -5.17
N ALA A 276 -2.17 22.34 -5.72
CA ALA A 276 -0.87 21.98 -5.15
C ALA A 276 0.16 23.12 -5.22
N THR A 277 0.09 23.97 -6.24
CA THR A 277 0.99 25.14 -6.37
C THR A 277 0.59 26.25 -5.39
N THR A 278 -0.71 26.42 -5.15
CA THR A 278 -1.25 27.51 -4.33
C THR A 278 -1.26 27.18 -2.84
N TRP A 279 -1.62 25.94 -2.50
CA TRP A 279 -1.73 25.41 -1.13
C TRP A 279 -0.96 24.09 -1.01
N PRO A 280 0.39 24.17 -0.98
CA PRO A 280 1.26 23.01 -1.12
C PRO A 280 1.22 22.05 0.08
N ASP A 281 0.79 22.49 1.26
CA ASP A 281 0.68 21.64 2.45
C ASP A 281 -0.67 20.90 2.46
N CYS A 282 -0.68 19.60 2.77
CA CYS A 282 -1.91 18.80 2.82
C CYS A 282 -2.92 19.26 3.89
N THR A 283 -2.47 20.01 4.90
CA THR A 283 -3.31 20.57 5.96
C THR A 283 -3.94 21.92 5.59
N GLU A 284 -3.47 22.57 4.52
CA GLU A 284 -4.08 23.78 4.00
C GLU A 284 -5.32 23.46 3.17
N MET A 285 -6.37 24.26 3.37
CA MET A 285 -7.58 24.22 2.54
C MET A 285 -8.23 22.83 2.45
N THR A 286 -8.25 22.07 3.55
CA THR A 286 -8.76 20.69 3.58
C THR A 286 -10.19 20.58 3.07
N ALA A 287 -11.10 21.44 3.55
CA ALA A 287 -12.50 21.46 3.11
C ALA A 287 -12.65 21.73 1.60
N LEU A 288 -11.76 22.54 1.01
CA LEU A 288 -11.73 22.81 -0.43
C LEU A 288 -11.21 21.59 -1.20
N LYS A 289 -10.13 20.97 -0.72
CA LYS A 289 -9.56 19.76 -1.34
C LYS A 289 -10.57 18.61 -1.31
N GLU A 290 -11.31 18.45 -0.21
CA GLU A 290 -12.40 17.49 -0.07
C GLU A 290 -13.59 17.81 -1.00
N SER A 291 -14.00 19.08 -1.11
CA SER A 291 -15.13 19.49 -1.94
C SER A 291 -14.87 19.32 -3.45
N VAL A 292 -13.61 19.23 -3.86
CA VAL A 292 -13.18 19.01 -5.26
C VAL A 292 -12.78 17.56 -5.55
N PHE A 293 -11.95 16.95 -4.68
CA PHE A 293 -11.30 15.65 -4.93
C PHE A 293 -11.73 14.53 -3.98
N GLY A 294 -12.61 14.79 -3.01
CA GLY A 294 -13.10 13.79 -2.05
C GLY A 294 -13.92 12.66 -2.69
N PRO A 295 -14.58 11.79 -1.93
CA PRO A 295 -15.59 10.87 -2.43
C PRO A 295 -16.85 11.61 -2.94
N ILE A 296 -17.72 10.92 -3.69
CA ILE A 296 -18.84 11.56 -4.41
C ILE A 296 -19.83 12.27 -3.48
N GLU A 297 -19.97 11.79 -2.23
CA GLU A 297 -20.86 12.37 -1.21
C GLU A 297 -20.35 13.73 -0.69
N GLN A 298 -19.03 13.96 -0.75
CA GLN A 298 -18.40 15.19 -0.28
C GLN A 298 -18.21 16.22 -1.41
N ARG A 299 -18.20 15.75 -2.67
CA ARG A 299 -17.89 16.58 -3.83
C ARG A 299 -19.01 17.54 -4.21
N SER A 300 -18.64 18.79 -4.45
CA SER A 300 -19.49 19.80 -5.11
C SER A 300 -19.18 19.91 -6.61
N PHE A 301 -17.94 19.59 -7.01
CA PHE A 301 -17.45 19.66 -8.38
C PHE A 301 -17.11 18.26 -8.93
N PHE A 302 -16.93 18.15 -10.25
CA PHE A 302 -16.54 16.92 -10.93
C PHE A 302 -17.40 15.67 -10.60
N ARG A 303 -18.68 15.85 -10.26
CA ARG A 303 -19.60 14.74 -9.91
C ARG A 303 -19.81 13.72 -11.04
N ASN A 304 -19.61 14.15 -12.29
CA ASN A 304 -19.75 13.31 -13.48
C ASN A 304 -18.40 12.73 -13.97
N VAL A 305 -17.31 12.98 -13.25
CA VAL A 305 -15.98 12.48 -13.61
C VAL A 305 -15.75 11.16 -12.88
N ASP A 306 -15.16 10.20 -13.59
CA ASP A 306 -14.74 8.92 -13.02
C ASP A 306 -13.84 9.13 -11.78
N ASP A 307 -14.14 8.39 -10.72
CA ASP A 307 -13.44 8.48 -9.44
C ASP A 307 -11.95 8.19 -9.56
N LEU A 308 -11.54 7.26 -10.42
CA LEU A 308 -10.15 6.90 -10.61
C LEU A 308 -9.37 8.05 -11.26
N LYS A 309 -9.96 8.77 -12.22
CA LYS A 309 -9.33 9.94 -12.86
C LYS A 309 -9.03 11.07 -11.88
N LEU A 310 -9.88 11.24 -10.86
CA LEU A 310 -9.65 12.19 -9.78
C LEU A 310 -8.50 11.74 -8.87
N VAL A 311 -8.43 10.45 -8.55
CA VAL A 311 -7.31 9.87 -7.77
C VAL A 311 -6.00 10.01 -8.54
N GLU A 312 -5.97 9.64 -9.82
CA GLU A 312 -4.80 9.76 -10.71
C GLU A 312 -4.21 11.18 -10.72
N ALA A 313 -5.06 12.20 -10.59
CA ALA A 313 -4.61 13.58 -10.59
C ALA A 313 -3.88 14.00 -9.31
N ILE A 314 -4.32 13.49 -8.16
CA ILE A 314 -3.78 13.86 -6.85
C ILE A 314 -2.64 12.94 -6.38
N VAL A 315 -2.48 11.74 -6.94
CA VAL A 315 -1.42 10.81 -6.53
C VAL A 315 -0.11 10.98 -7.30
N ARG A 316 -0.01 11.95 -8.22
CA ARG A 316 1.21 12.19 -8.98
C ARG A 316 2.37 12.67 -8.10
N PRO A 317 3.62 12.30 -8.38
CA PRO A 317 4.77 12.60 -7.52
C PRO A 317 5.00 14.08 -7.18
N HIS A 318 4.61 15.01 -8.04
CA HIS A 318 4.79 16.46 -7.82
C HIS A 318 3.60 17.14 -7.13
N ILE A 319 2.53 16.38 -6.88
CA ILE A 319 1.23 16.88 -6.40
C ILE A 319 0.83 16.15 -5.11
N SER A 320 1.25 14.90 -4.94
CA SER A 320 0.85 13.98 -3.86
C SER A 320 0.94 14.57 -2.47
N SER A 321 2.03 15.28 -2.16
CA SER A 321 2.27 15.85 -0.82
C SER A 321 1.27 16.93 -0.42
N SER A 322 0.56 17.52 -1.39
CA SER A 322 -0.41 18.60 -1.15
C SER A 322 -1.80 18.09 -0.80
N PHE A 323 -2.04 16.78 -0.79
CA PHE A 323 -3.36 16.20 -0.55
C PHE A 323 -3.33 15.20 0.61
N ASP A 324 -4.27 15.32 1.53
CA ASP A 324 -4.48 14.31 2.58
C ASP A 324 -5.22 13.11 1.99
N TRP A 325 -4.48 12.06 1.67
CA TRP A 325 -5.03 10.86 1.06
C TRP A 325 -6.01 10.09 1.96
N ALA A 326 -5.88 10.22 3.28
CA ALA A 326 -6.78 9.56 4.21
C ALA A 326 -8.13 10.28 4.22
N ALA A 327 -8.13 11.62 4.29
CA ALA A 327 -9.34 12.43 4.20
C ALA A 327 -10.08 12.23 2.86
N LEU A 328 -9.32 12.05 1.77
CA LEU A 328 -9.86 11.87 0.42
C LEU A 328 -10.22 10.40 0.07
N CYS A 329 -10.09 9.48 1.04
CA CYS A 329 -10.41 8.06 0.89
C CYS A 329 -9.72 7.38 -0.31
N VAL A 330 -8.45 7.74 -0.57
CA VAL A 330 -7.72 7.27 -1.77
C VAL A 330 -7.62 5.74 -1.81
N SER A 331 -7.28 5.10 -0.68
CA SER A 331 -7.16 3.63 -0.60
C SER A 331 -8.47 2.93 -0.94
N GLN A 332 -9.60 3.37 -0.38
CA GLN A 332 -10.90 2.77 -0.60
C GLN A 332 -11.35 2.93 -2.06
N ARG A 333 -11.07 4.08 -2.67
CA ARG A 333 -11.39 4.35 -4.07
C ARG A 333 -10.55 3.52 -5.03
N LEU A 334 -9.25 3.33 -4.75
CA LEU A 334 -8.40 2.43 -5.51
C LEU A 334 -8.80 0.95 -5.35
N GLN A 335 -9.22 0.54 -4.15
CA GLN A 335 -9.76 -0.81 -3.92
C GLN A 335 -11.06 -1.03 -4.70
N ALA A 336 -11.98 -0.07 -4.69
CA ALA A 336 -13.20 -0.13 -5.49
C ALA A 336 -12.87 -0.18 -6.99
N ALA A 337 -11.96 0.68 -7.47
CA ALA A 337 -11.50 0.68 -8.85
C ALA A 337 -10.88 -0.67 -9.24
N TRP A 338 -10.09 -1.30 -8.38
CA TRP A 338 -9.52 -2.63 -8.64
C TRP A 338 -10.58 -3.69 -8.96
N THR A 339 -11.76 -3.61 -8.32
CA THR A 339 -12.86 -4.56 -8.56
C THR A 339 -13.59 -4.33 -9.88
N HIS A 340 -13.68 -3.08 -10.34
CA HIS A 340 -14.47 -2.70 -11.53
C HIS A 340 -13.61 -2.50 -12.80
N ASP A 341 -12.40 -1.94 -12.66
CA ASP A 341 -11.43 -1.66 -13.71
C ASP A 341 -9.99 -1.90 -13.19
N ARG A 342 -9.59 -3.18 -13.21
CA ARG A 342 -8.33 -3.65 -12.65
C ARG A 342 -7.11 -3.08 -13.33
N ASP A 343 -7.13 -2.96 -14.66
CA ASP A 343 -5.96 -2.53 -15.42
C ASP A 343 -5.66 -1.05 -15.18
N SER A 344 -6.70 -0.20 -15.15
CA SER A 344 -6.54 1.22 -14.82
C SER A 344 -6.10 1.42 -13.36
N ALA A 345 -6.67 0.67 -12.42
CA ALA A 345 -6.25 0.70 -11.01
C ALA A 345 -4.79 0.27 -10.83
N LYS A 346 -4.38 -0.81 -11.50
CA LYS A 346 -2.98 -1.27 -11.52
C LYS A 346 -2.04 -0.20 -12.07
N ASN A 347 -2.38 0.42 -13.20
CA ASN A 347 -1.57 1.48 -13.79
C ASN A 347 -1.43 2.69 -12.86
N THR A 348 -2.51 3.07 -12.18
CA THR A 348 -2.48 4.14 -11.16
C THR A 348 -1.59 3.76 -9.98
N LEU A 349 -1.68 2.54 -9.47
CA LEU A 349 -0.81 2.09 -8.37
C LEU A 349 0.67 2.07 -8.80
N LEU A 350 0.99 1.73 -10.05
CA LEU A 350 2.37 1.73 -10.54
C LEU A 350 2.96 3.15 -10.65
N THR A 351 2.17 4.16 -11.03
CA THR A 351 2.64 5.56 -11.07
C THR A 351 2.94 6.10 -9.67
N MET A 352 2.23 5.61 -8.64
CA MET A 352 2.48 6.01 -7.25
C MET A 352 3.84 5.54 -6.71
N VAL A 353 4.36 4.42 -7.20
CA VAL A 353 5.63 3.83 -6.70
C VAL A 353 6.85 4.40 -7.45
N THR A 354 6.64 5.27 -8.44
CA THR A 354 7.70 5.86 -9.27
C THR A 354 7.68 7.40 -9.16
N PRO A 355 8.41 8.03 -8.22
CA PRO A 355 9.44 7.52 -7.30
C PRO A 355 8.88 6.92 -5.99
N VAL A 356 9.72 6.17 -5.28
CA VAL A 356 9.34 5.44 -4.05
C VAL A 356 9.17 6.40 -2.86
N GLU A 357 7.98 6.97 -2.70
CA GLU A 357 7.59 7.71 -1.49
C GLU A 357 7.06 6.75 -0.41
N PRO A 358 7.40 6.91 0.88
CA PRO A 358 6.97 5.98 1.94
C PRO A 358 5.45 5.91 2.13
N THR A 359 4.76 7.03 2.02
CA THR A 359 3.29 7.20 2.07
C THR A 359 2.64 6.49 0.88
N ALA A 360 3.12 6.75 -0.33
CA ALA A 360 2.73 6.03 -1.56
C ALA A 360 2.85 4.53 -1.40
N SER A 361 4.01 4.06 -0.96
CA SER A 361 4.30 2.63 -0.80
C SER A 361 3.36 1.96 0.20
N LYS A 362 3.10 2.60 1.36
CA LYS A 362 2.16 2.09 2.36
C LYS A 362 0.73 1.99 1.81
N THR A 363 0.28 3.02 1.10
CA THR A 363 -1.06 3.03 0.48
C THR A 363 -1.17 1.91 -0.55
N VAL A 364 -0.21 1.78 -1.46
CA VAL A 364 -0.21 0.73 -2.49
C VAL A 364 -0.23 -0.66 -1.86
N VAL A 365 0.61 -0.92 -0.85
CA VAL A 365 0.59 -2.19 -0.11
C VAL A 365 -0.79 -2.43 0.52
N SER A 366 -1.37 -1.43 1.19
CA SER A 366 -2.69 -1.58 1.82
C SER A 366 -3.82 -1.89 0.83
N VAL A 367 -3.77 -1.28 -0.37
CA VAL A 367 -4.74 -1.55 -1.45
C VAL A 367 -4.57 -2.98 -1.95
N LEU A 368 -3.35 -3.39 -2.27
CA LEU A 368 -3.06 -4.73 -2.77
C LEU A 368 -3.39 -5.82 -1.75
N VAL A 369 -3.04 -5.65 -0.47
CA VAL A 369 -3.35 -6.60 0.61
C VAL A 369 -4.87 -6.84 0.71
N ALA A 370 -5.67 -5.79 0.59
CA ALA A 370 -7.13 -5.89 0.67
C ALA A 370 -7.79 -6.42 -0.62
N ALA A 371 -7.22 -6.12 -1.79
CA ALA A 371 -7.87 -6.37 -3.07
C ALA A 371 -7.40 -7.66 -3.78
N LEU A 372 -6.20 -8.17 -3.48
CA LEU A 372 -5.63 -9.33 -4.17
C LEU A 372 -6.37 -10.63 -3.85
N ARG A 373 -6.77 -11.33 -4.91
CA ARG A 373 -7.29 -12.70 -4.92
C ARG A 373 -6.26 -13.65 -5.53
N ASP A 374 -6.43 -14.95 -5.32
CA ASP A 374 -5.50 -15.98 -5.80
C ASP A 374 -5.29 -15.96 -7.33
N SER A 375 -6.31 -15.53 -8.09
CA SER A 375 -6.24 -15.37 -9.55
C SER A 375 -5.37 -14.21 -10.01
N ASP A 376 -5.05 -13.27 -9.12
CA ASP A 376 -4.44 -11.97 -9.48
C ASP A 376 -2.96 -11.88 -9.07
N ILE A 377 -2.40 -12.93 -8.48
CA ILE A 377 -1.04 -12.90 -7.89
C ILE A 377 0.03 -12.59 -8.94
N ALA A 378 -0.17 -12.99 -10.20
CA ALA A 378 0.73 -12.67 -11.30
C ALA A 378 0.92 -11.14 -11.52
N VAL A 379 -0.04 -10.31 -11.08
CA VAL A 379 0.04 -8.85 -11.19
C VAL A 379 1.16 -8.28 -10.31
N LEU A 380 1.50 -8.95 -9.20
CA LEU A 380 2.58 -8.51 -8.30
C LEU A 380 3.95 -8.43 -9.00
N LYS A 381 4.19 -9.19 -10.08
CA LYS A 381 5.43 -9.12 -10.87
C LYS A 381 5.70 -7.74 -11.47
N ALA A 382 4.67 -6.93 -11.66
CA ALA A 382 4.81 -5.58 -12.21
C ALA A 382 5.28 -4.56 -11.15
N PHE A 383 5.20 -4.89 -9.87
CA PHE A 383 5.54 -3.99 -8.77
C PHE A 383 6.99 -4.21 -8.30
N PRO A 384 7.65 -3.16 -7.76
CA PRO A 384 8.97 -3.31 -7.16
C PRO A 384 8.99 -4.28 -5.98
N ASP A 385 10.10 -5.00 -5.80
CA ASP A 385 10.28 -6.01 -4.74
C ASP A 385 9.89 -5.50 -3.34
N ALA A 386 10.17 -4.23 -3.03
CA ALA A 386 9.80 -3.64 -1.75
C ALA A 386 8.28 -3.67 -1.48
N ILE A 387 7.46 -3.44 -2.52
CA ILE A 387 6.00 -3.52 -2.44
C ILE A 387 5.56 -4.98 -2.33
N VAL A 388 6.15 -5.86 -3.14
CA VAL A 388 5.85 -7.32 -3.11
C VAL A 388 6.14 -7.90 -1.73
N LEU A 389 7.30 -7.62 -1.15
CA LEU A 389 7.66 -8.02 0.22
C LEU A 389 6.70 -7.44 1.27
N GLY A 390 6.28 -6.18 1.09
CA GLY A 390 5.29 -5.53 1.96
C GLY A 390 3.93 -6.24 1.96
N VAL A 391 3.45 -6.66 0.79
CA VAL A 391 2.21 -7.44 0.64
C VAL A 391 2.36 -8.83 1.25
N LEU A 392 3.41 -9.56 0.87
CA LEU A 392 3.68 -10.91 1.36
C LEU A 392 3.82 -10.97 2.89
N SER A 393 4.37 -9.93 3.51
CA SER A 393 4.52 -9.86 4.97
C SER A 393 3.20 -9.73 5.75
N GLN A 394 2.08 -9.43 5.07
CA GLN A 394 0.76 -9.23 5.67
C GLN A 394 -0.28 -10.28 5.25
N ARG A 395 0.07 -11.19 4.34
CA ARG A 395 -0.84 -12.18 3.73
C ARG A 395 -0.22 -13.57 3.74
N ASP A 396 -0.32 -14.25 4.88
CA ASP A 396 0.22 -15.60 5.08
C ASP A 396 -0.46 -16.65 4.17
N ASP A 397 -1.72 -16.40 3.79
CA ASP A 397 -2.50 -17.24 2.89
C ASP A 397 -1.87 -17.39 1.50
N LEU A 398 -1.14 -16.37 1.02
CA LEU A 398 -0.49 -16.42 -0.30
C LEU A 398 0.59 -17.49 -0.38
N PHE A 399 1.27 -17.84 0.72
CA PHE A 399 2.28 -18.89 0.70
C PHE A 399 1.65 -20.30 0.54
N MET A 400 0.36 -20.43 0.82
CA MET A 400 -0.43 -21.66 0.66
C MET A 400 -1.01 -21.81 -0.74
N ALA A 401 -0.91 -20.81 -1.61
CA ALA A 401 -1.37 -20.90 -2.99
C ALA A 401 -0.22 -21.32 -3.92
N SER A 402 -0.42 -22.37 -4.72
CA SER A 402 0.59 -22.82 -5.71
C SER A 402 0.87 -21.75 -6.77
N THR A 403 -0.16 -20.98 -7.16
CA THR A 403 -0.05 -19.88 -8.13
C THR A 403 0.94 -18.79 -7.69
N THR A 404 1.15 -18.62 -6.38
CA THR A 404 2.18 -17.71 -5.83
C THR A 404 3.58 -18.19 -6.17
N TRP A 405 3.86 -19.47 -5.96
CA TRP A 405 5.15 -20.09 -6.24
C TRP A 405 5.45 -20.17 -7.76
N GLU A 406 4.40 -20.22 -8.58
CA GLU A 406 4.52 -20.09 -10.04
C GLU A 406 4.79 -18.64 -10.50
N SER A 407 4.26 -17.67 -9.77
CA SER A 407 4.28 -16.27 -10.20
C SER A 407 5.46 -15.48 -9.65
N ILE A 408 5.79 -15.65 -8.38
CA ILE A 408 6.78 -14.85 -7.66
C ILE A 408 8.11 -15.59 -7.58
N GLU A 409 9.22 -14.85 -7.57
CA GLU A 409 10.54 -15.43 -7.36
C GLU A 409 10.67 -16.06 -5.97
N ALA A 410 11.19 -17.29 -5.91
CA ALA A 410 11.34 -18.03 -4.66
C ALA A 410 12.22 -17.27 -3.63
N SER A 411 13.22 -16.53 -4.09
CA SER A 411 14.10 -15.69 -3.26
C SER A 411 13.32 -14.68 -2.42
N LEU A 412 12.31 -14.02 -3.00
CA LEU A 412 11.46 -13.05 -2.31
C LEU A 412 10.54 -13.73 -1.30
N LEU A 413 9.97 -14.88 -1.66
CA LEU A 413 9.11 -15.66 -0.76
C LEU A 413 9.91 -16.11 0.48
N PHE A 414 11.10 -16.67 0.27
CA PHE A 414 11.97 -17.10 1.36
C PHE A 414 12.55 -15.94 2.18
N ALA A 415 12.72 -14.75 1.58
CA ALA A 415 13.11 -13.55 2.33
C ALA A 415 12.06 -13.13 3.38
N VAL A 416 10.78 -13.44 3.16
CA VAL A 416 9.70 -13.22 4.15
C VAL A 416 9.60 -14.39 5.12
N ILE A 417 9.59 -15.63 4.61
CA ILE A 417 9.48 -16.85 5.45
C ILE A 417 10.63 -16.94 6.46
N SER A 418 11.85 -16.62 6.05
CA SER A 418 13.04 -16.65 6.92
C SER A 418 12.93 -15.70 8.11
N LYS A 419 12.24 -14.56 7.97
CA LYS A 419 12.02 -13.57 9.04
C LYS A 419 10.90 -13.95 10.02
N ARG A 420 10.07 -14.94 9.68
CA ARG A 420 8.99 -15.41 10.55
C ARG A 420 9.58 -16.10 11.78
N ARG A 421 9.26 -15.58 12.98
CA ARG A 421 9.80 -16.09 14.26
C ARG A 421 9.21 -17.44 14.68
N VAL A 422 7.93 -17.65 14.40
CA VAL A 422 7.20 -18.87 14.75
C VAL A 422 6.70 -19.49 13.45
N ARG A 423 6.98 -20.78 13.27
CA ARG A 423 6.56 -21.56 12.11
C ARG A 423 5.75 -22.74 12.65
N GLU A 424 4.44 -22.55 12.68
CA GLU A 424 3.51 -23.60 13.09
C GLU A 424 3.54 -24.75 12.09
N ARG A 425 3.26 -25.97 12.56
CA ARG A 425 3.29 -27.17 11.72
C ARG A 425 2.39 -27.06 10.49
N GLU A 426 1.18 -26.55 10.67
CA GLU A 426 0.21 -26.32 9.60
C GLU A 426 0.75 -25.36 8.53
N PHE A 427 1.52 -24.35 8.94
CA PHE A 427 2.13 -23.41 8.00
C PHE A 427 3.22 -24.08 7.16
N VAL A 428 4.13 -24.83 7.80
CA VAL A 428 5.18 -25.56 7.07
C VAL A 428 4.56 -26.56 6.10
N GLU A 429 3.53 -27.29 6.55
CA GLU A 429 2.82 -28.27 5.74
C GLU A 429 2.15 -27.66 4.52
N GLY A 430 1.40 -26.57 4.70
CA GLY A 430 0.77 -25.87 3.59
C GLY A 430 1.80 -25.30 2.61
N VAL A 431 2.88 -24.68 3.09
CA VAL A 431 3.92 -24.10 2.22
C VAL A 431 4.61 -25.17 1.38
N VAL A 432 5.09 -26.26 2.00
CA VAL A 432 5.78 -27.34 1.27
C VAL A 432 4.84 -27.99 0.26
N THR A 433 3.59 -28.21 0.64
CA THR A 433 2.53 -28.72 -0.26
C THR A 433 2.36 -27.82 -1.48
N SER A 434 2.32 -26.50 -1.29
CA SER A 434 2.14 -25.54 -2.38
C SER A 434 3.36 -25.40 -3.28
N ILE A 435 4.58 -25.56 -2.73
CA ILE A 435 5.80 -25.66 -3.54
C ILE A 435 5.74 -26.93 -4.40
N LEU A 436 5.42 -28.08 -3.81
CA LEU A 436 5.28 -29.35 -4.54
C LEU A 436 4.24 -29.25 -5.65
N ALA A 437 3.08 -28.67 -5.35
CA ALA A 437 2.01 -28.44 -6.31
C ALA A 437 2.42 -27.52 -7.48
N SER A 438 3.32 -26.57 -7.25
CA SER A 438 3.84 -25.66 -8.31
C SER A 438 4.77 -26.35 -9.31
N GLY A 439 5.27 -27.55 -9.01
CA GLY A 439 6.20 -28.29 -9.85
C GLY A 439 7.60 -27.66 -10.00
N ARG A 440 7.93 -26.63 -9.21
CA ARG A 440 9.23 -25.96 -9.25
C ARG A 440 10.17 -26.46 -8.16
N ASP A 441 11.11 -27.32 -8.56
CA ASP A 441 12.19 -27.83 -7.69
C ASP A 441 13.20 -26.76 -7.22
N VAL A 442 13.16 -25.55 -7.82
CA VAL A 442 14.14 -24.47 -7.55
C VAL A 442 14.15 -24.07 -6.06
N ALA A 443 13.05 -24.29 -5.35
CA ALA A 443 12.85 -23.91 -3.95
C ALA A 443 13.28 -24.98 -2.93
N VAL A 444 13.71 -26.17 -3.36
CA VAL A 444 14.00 -27.31 -2.46
C VAL A 444 15.09 -26.97 -1.45
N ASN A 445 16.23 -26.45 -1.91
CA ASN A 445 17.37 -26.19 -1.03
C ASN A 445 17.08 -25.11 0.02
N ASP A 446 16.38 -24.05 -0.38
CA ASP A 446 15.96 -22.97 0.53
C ASP A 446 14.93 -23.48 1.55
N ALA A 447 13.98 -24.33 1.12
CA ALA A 447 13.02 -24.96 2.00
C ALA A 447 13.73 -25.85 3.05
N VAL A 448 14.72 -26.65 2.63
CA VAL A 448 15.53 -27.47 3.53
C VAL A 448 16.31 -26.62 4.53
N ALA A 449 16.96 -25.56 4.06
CA ALA A 449 17.75 -24.67 4.92
C ALA A 449 16.89 -23.98 5.98
N ILE A 450 15.63 -23.67 5.66
CA ILE A 450 14.72 -22.92 6.53
C ILE A 450 13.92 -23.83 7.46
N PHE A 451 13.35 -24.91 6.95
CA PHE A 451 12.43 -25.78 7.70
C PHE A 451 13.11 -27.03 8.27
N GLY A 452 14.28 -27.41 7.75
CA GLY A 452 15.04 -28.56 8.21
C GLY A 452 14.20 -29.86 8.21
N PRO A 453 14.16 -30.62 9.32
CA PRO A 453 13.46 -31.91 9.37
C PRO A 453 11.94 -31.83 9.24
N ASP A 454 11.33 -30.67 9.45
CA ASP A 454 9.86 -30.51 9.46
C ASP A 454 9.25 -30.66 8.05
N ILE A 455 10.06 -30.62 6.98
CA ILE A 455 9.63 -30.84 5.60
C ILE A 455 9.30 -32.30 5.29
N VAL A 456 9.81 -33.25 6.09
CA VAL A 456 9.71 -34.69 5.78
C VAL A 456 8.26 -35.15 5.75
N THR A 457 7.49 -34.75 6.77
CA THR A 457 6.06 -35.09 6.86
C THR A 457 5.28 -34.61 5.62
N PRO A 458 5.31 -33.31 5.27
CA PRO A 458 4.57 -32.81 4.09
C PRO A 458 4.95 -33.51 2.77
N ILE A 459 6.25 -33.78 2.53
CA ILE A 459 6.72 -34.46 1.31
C ILE A 459 6.13 -35.87 1.24
N LEU A 460 6.19 -36.63 2.34
CA LEU A 460 5.69 -38.01 2.38
C LEU A 460 4.16 -38.06 2.31
N THR A 461 3.46 -37.13 2.97
CA THR A 461 2.00 -36.98 2.84
C THR A 461 1.61 -36.73 1.39
N TRP A 462 2.26 -35.79 0.71
CA TRP A 462 2.01 -35.48 -0.69
C TRP A 462 2.21 -36.69 -1.60
N GLY A 463 3.33 -37.38 -1.45
CA GLY A 463 3.63 -38.58 -2.23
C GLY A 463 2.61 -39.70 -2.01
N THR A 464 2.07 -39.84 -0.80
CA THR A 464 1.02 -40.82 -0.49
C THR A 464 -0.31 -40.45 -1.16
N GLN A 465 -0.65 -39.16 -1.23
CA GLN A 465 -1.93 -38.68 -1.78
C GLN A 465 -1.92 -38.59 -3.32
N GLN A 466 -0.85 -38.07 -3.91
CA GLN A 466 -0.73 -37.82 -5.36
C GLN A 466 0.03 -38.92 -6.11
N GLY A 467 0.58 -39.89 -5.37
CA GLY A 467 1.46 -40.93 -5.90
C GLY A 467 2.92 -40.47 -5.97
N PHE A 468 3.82 -41.36 -5.55
CA PHE A 468 5.25 -41.06 -5.43
C PHE A 468 5.97 -40.76 -6.75
N ASN A 469 5.38 -41.17 -7.88
CA ASN A 469 5.87 -40.78 -9.22
C ASN A 469 5.76 -39.27 -9.50
N SER A 470 4.98 -38.53 -8.70
CA SER A 470 4.88 -37.07 -8.79
C SER A 470 6.03 -36.34 -8.09
N LEU A 471 6.79 -37.02 -7.22
CA LEU A 471 7.94 -36.43 -6.54
C LEU A 471 9.16 -36.42 -7.46
N SER A 472 9.81 -35.28 -7.57
CA SER A 472 11.08 -35.16 -8.28
C SER A 472 12.23 -35.82 -7.51
N HIS A 473 13.31 -36.14 -8.21
CA HIS A 473 14.51 -36.70 -7.60
C HIS A 473 15.14 -35.75 -6.55
N HIS A 474 14.95 -34.44 -6.67
CA HIS A 474 15.44 -33.46 -5.69
C HIS A 474 14.74 -33.61 -4.33
N TRP A 475 13.40 -33.76 -4.33
CA TRP A 475 12.64 -33.99 -3.11
C TRP A 475 12.95 -35.34 -2.48
N ILE A 476 13.11 -36.40 -3.29
CA ILE A 476 13.50 -37.73 -2.79
C ILE A 476 14.90 -37.70 -2.18
N SER A 477 15.88 -37.08 -2.86
CA SER A 477 17.23 -36.90 -2.33
C SER A 477 17.25 -36.13 -1.01
N THR A 478 16.34 -35.17 -0.84
CA THR A 478 16.19 -34.41 0.40
C THR A 478 15.80 -35.28 1.58
N LEU A 479 14.90 -36.25 1.39
CA LEU A 479 14.49 -37.20 2.45
C LEU A 479 15.68 -37.98 3.01
N SER A 480 16.70 -38.24 2.19
CA SER A 480 17.90 -38.95 2.62
C SER A 480 18.71 -38.20 3.68
N HIS A 481 18.59 -36.87 3.76
CA HIS A 481 19.26 -36.06 4.78
C HIS A 481 18.59 -36.15 6.16
N PHE A 482 17.38 -36.71 6.24
CA PHE A 482 16.60 -36.81 7.49
C PHE A 482 16.10 -38.24 7.72
N PRO A 483 16.99 -39.25 7.74
CA PRO A 483 16.60 -40.65 7.71
C PRO A 483 15.72 -41.04 8.91
N ASP A 484 16.05 -40.59 10.13
CA ASP A 484 15.29 -40.90 11.34
C ASP A 484 13.83 -40.41 11.29
N ARG A 485 13.57 -39.26 10.64
CA ARG A 485 12.21 -38.74 10.47
C ARG A 485 11.41 -39.54 9.46
N VAL A 486 12.05 -40.05 8.41
CA VAL A 486 11.40 -40.94 7.44
C VAL A 486 11.05 -42.27 8.09
N ALA A 487 11.94 -42.84 8.91
CA ALA A 487 11.65 -44.04 9.68
C ALA A 487 10.52 -43.82 10.68
N GLN A 488 10.53 -42.70 11.42
CA GLN A 488 9.44 -42.36 12.33
C GLN A 488 8.09 -42.27 11.61
N TRP A 489 8.05 -41.67 10.42
CA TRP A 489 6.85 -41.60 9.60
C TRP A 489 6.31 -42.97 9.20
N ALA A 490 7.20 -43.90 8.81
CA ALA A 490 6.82 -45.27 8.49
C ALA A 490 6.26 -45.99 9.72
N CYS A 491 6.91 -45.82 10.88
CA CYS A 491 6.51 -46.46 12.15
C CYS A 491 5.20 -45.92 12.73
N ASP A 492 4.76 -44.73 12.33
CA ASP A 492 3.44 -44.19 12.69
C ASP A 492 2.29 -44.88 11.92
N GLY A 493 2.55 -45.99 11.20
CA GLY A 493 1.55 -46.81 10.52
C GLY A 493 1.03 -46.22 9.21
N LYS A 494 1.81 -45.34 8.58
CA LYS A 494 1.44 -44.66 7.33
C LYS A 494 2.02 -45.40 6.12
N GLN A 495 1.23 -45.50 5.05
CA GLN A 495 1.69 -46.14 3.81
C GLN A 495 2.88 -45.39 3.21
N LEU A 496 3.99 -46.09 3.00
CA LEU A 496 5.20 -45.57 2.39
C LEU A 496 5.67 -46.53 1.29
N ASP A 497 6.00 -45.99 0.12
CA ASP A 497 6.49 -46.81 -1.01
C ASP A 497 7.87 -47.39 -0.73
N ALA A 498 8.04 -48.67 -1.07
CA ALA A 498 9.26 -49.42 -0.81
C ALA A 498 10.47 -48.85 -1.57
N ASN A 499 10.30 -48.24 -2.75
CA ASN A 499 11.41 -47.60 -3.47
C ASN A 499 11.91 -46.35 -2.74
N ILE A 500 10.99 -45.53 -2.19
CA ILE A 500 11.39 -44.36 -1.40
C ILE A 500 12.11 -44.81 -0.13
N PHE A 501 11.55 -45.78 0.59
CA PHE A 501 12.20 -46.26 1.80
C PHE A 501 13.58 -46.86 1.48
N ALA A 502 13.70 -47.65 0.41
CA ALA A 502 14.97 -48.18 -0.10
C ALA A 502 16.01 -47.08 -0.44
N SER A 503 15.57 -45.90 -0.88
CA SER A 503 16.47 -44.79 -1.20
C SER A 503 17.12 -44.14 0.03
N VAL A 504 16.51 -44.26 1.21
CA VAL A 504 17.00 -43.65 2.47
C VAL A 504 17.55 -44.67 3.47
N VAL A 505 17.20 -45.95 3.31
CA VAL A 505 17.46 -47.01 4.30
C VAL A 505 18.94 -47.19 4.65
N SER A 506 19.84 -46.91 3.70
CA SER A 506 21.28 -47.04 3.90
C SER A 506 21.84 -46.07 4.95
N GLN A 507 21.13 -44.97 5.23
CA GLN A 507 21.53 -43.93 6.19
C GLN A 507 20.88 -44.08 7.56
N LEU A 508 19.93 -45.01 7.73
CA LEU A 508 19.25 -45.23 8.99
C LEU A 508 20.16 -45.84 10.04
N ASP A 509 20.08 -45.35 11.27
CA ASP A 509 20.70 -46.00 12.42
C ASP A 509 19.76 -47.05 13.02
N LEU A 510 20.19 -48.30 13.02
CA LEU A 510 19.44 -49.42 13.62
C LEU A 510 19.27 -49.26 15.13
N ASP A 511 20.16 -48.49 15.78
CA ASP A 511 20.08 -48.20 17.21
C ASP A 511 19.13 -47.04 17.54
N SER A 512 18.53 -46.39 16.54
CA SER A 512 17.56 -45.32 16.77
C SER A 512 16.34 -45.80 17.56
N ASP A 513 15.89 -44.96 18.50
CA ASP A 513 14.69 -45.23 19.31
C ASP A 513 13.43 -45.48 18.46
N ALA A 514 13.34 -44.82 17.29
CA ALA A 514 12.22 -44.96 16.37
C ALA A 514 12.16 -46.39 15.80
N ILE A 515 13.29 -46.96 15.36
CA ILE A 515 13.33 -48.31 14.79
C ILE A 515 13.07 -49.36 15.86
N ARG A 516 13.66 -49.19 17.05
CA ARG A 516 13.51 -50.16 18.16
C ARG A 516 12.10 -50.25 18.74
N ARG A 517 11.31 -49.17 18.64
CA ARG A 517 9.92 -49.12 19.14
C ARG A 517 8.87 -49.38 18.06
N CYS A 518 9.31 -49.53 16.81
CA CYS A 518 8.44 -49.77 15.68
C CYS A 518 7.83 -51.18 15.75
N GLU A 519 6.55 -51.32 15.42
CA GLU A 519 5.94 -52.64 15.29
C GLU A 519 6.57 -53.40 14.12
N ILE A 520 6.86 -54.68 14.34
CA ILE A 520 7.53 -55.52 13.34
C ILE A 520 6.67 -55.80 12.09
N SER A 521 5.34 -55.67 12.24
CA SER A 521 4.36 -55.67 11.15
C SER A 521 4.68 -54.65 10.04
N VAL A 522 5.20 -53.47 10.39
CA VAL A 522 5.62 -52.43 9.45
C VAL A 522 6.79 -52.92 8.59
N TRP A 523 7.78 -53.55 9.20
CA TRP A 523 8.94 -54.10 8.50
C TRP A 523 8.57 -55.29 7.61
N LEU A 524 7.62 -56.12 8.05
CA LEU A 524 7.07 -57.22 7.24
C LEU A 524 6.41 -56.72 5.95
N GLU A 525 5.72 -55.58 5.97
CA GLU A 525 5.13 -54.99 4.77
C GLU A 525 6.22 -54.56 3.77
N PHE A 526 7.29 -53.91 4.24
CA PHE A 526 8.43 -53.58 3.37
C PHE A 526 9.12 -54.82 2.82
N ALA A 527 9.26 -55.89 3.61
CA ALA A 527 9.85 -57.15 3.16
C ALA A 527 9.03 -57.80 2.04
N LYS A 528 7.70 -57.86 2.20
CA LYS A 528 6.77 -58.39 1.18
C LYS A 528 6.87 -57.61 -0.13
N ASN A 529 7.15 -56.31 -0.05
CA ASN A 529 7.26 -55.42 -1.19
C ASN A 529 8.70 -55.22 -1.72
N ALA A 530 9.72 -55.70 -1.03
CA ALA A 530 11.13 -55.47 -1.36
C ALA A 530 11.49 -55.95 -2.77
N ARG A 531 10.89 -57.06 -3.21
CA ARG A 531 11.08 -57.62 -4.57
C ARG A 531 10.63 -56.69 -5.69
N TYR A 532 9.71 -55.76 -5.41
CA TYR A 532 9.20 -54.78 -6.38
C TYR A 532 10.05 -53.50 -6.42
N VAL A 533 11.06 -53.37 -5.55
CA VAL A 533 12.00 -52.25 -5.61
C VAL A 533 12.81 -52.34 -6.89
N THR A 534 12.75 -51.28 -7.69
CA THR A 534 13.33 -51.20 -9.04
C THR A 534 14.84 -51.03 -9.02
N ASP A 535 15.37 -50.25 -8.07
CA ASP A 535 16.81 -50.09 -7.88
C ASP A 535 17.40 -51.31 -7.17
N SER A 536 18.29 -52.04 -7.87
CA SER A 536 18.93 -53.24 -7.32
C SER A 536 19.78 -52.94 -6.10
N ILE A 537 20.45 -51.78 -6.05
CA ILE A 537 21.31 -51.38 -4.93
C ILE A 537 20.43 -51.05 -3.71
N GLY A 538 19.41 -50.20 -3.90
CA GLY A 538 18.41 -49.86 -2.90
C GLY A 538 17.69 -51.10 -2.36
N ARG A 539 17.31 -52.03 -3.24
CA ARG A 539 16.72 -53.31 -2.85
C ARG A 539 17.64 -54.10 -1.92
N MET A 540 18.91 -54.28 -2.27
CA MET A 540 19.86 -55.00 -1.42
C MET A 540 20.13 -54.29 -0.09
N ASN A 541 20.15 -52.95 -0.07
CA ASN A 541 20.25 -52.18 1.17
C ASN A 541 19.00 -52.35 2.05
N LEU A 542 17.80 -52.36 1.45
CA LEU A 542 16.55 -52.61 2.15
C LEU A 542 16.52 -54.04 2.72
N THR A 543 16.85 -55.04 1.92
CA THR A 543 16.92 -56.45 2.38
C THR A 543 17.91 -56.61 3.54
N ALA A 544 19.10 -56.01 3.43
CA ALA A 544 20.11 -56.06 4.51
C ALA A 544 19.64 -55.36 5.79
N PHE A 545 18.95 -54.22 5.65
CA PHE A 545 18.36 -53.51 6.77
C PHE A 545 17.31 -54.36 7.48
N LEU A 546 16.34 -54.90 6.73
CA LEU A 546 15.27 -55.75 7.27
C LEU A 546 15.82 -57.02 7.92
N LEU A 547 16.84 -57.64 7.32
CA LEU A 547 17.58 -58.73 7.96
C LEU A 547 18.19 -58.29 9.28
N SER A 548 18.91 -57.16 9.30
CA SER A 548 19.54 -56.66 10.52
C SER A 548 18.51 -56.39 11.62
N VAL A 549 17.34 -55.84 11.28
CA VAL A 549 16.22 -55.67 12.22
C VAL A 549 15.77 -57.02 12.80
N ALA A 550 15.60 -58.04 11.97
CA ALA A 550 15.22 -59.37 12.43
C ALA A 550 16.29 -60.06 13.30
N PHE A 551 17.58 -59.78 13.07
CA PHE A 551 18.67 -60.28 13.92
C PHE A 551 18.73 -59.60 15.30
N ILE A 552 18.12 -58.40 15.45
CA ILE A 552 18.12 -57.64 16.71
C ILE A 552 16.90 -57.98 17.57
N ILE A 553 15.74 -58.22 16.96
CA ILE A 553 14.48 -58.42 17.67
C ILE A 553 14.31 -59.91 18.01
N ASP A 554 13.94 -60.22 19.26
CA ASP A 554 13.73 -61.60 19.76
C ASP A 554 12.28 -62.12 19.59
N ASP A 555 11.43 -61.35 18.90
CA ASP A 555 10.01 -61.66 18.65
C ASP A 555 9.84 -62.80 17.62
N GLU A 556 8.80 -63.63 17.77
CA GLU A 556 8.46 -64.69 16.82
C GLU A 556 8.16 -64.15 15.41
N GLU A 557 7.57 -62.95 15.30
CA GLU A 557 7.31 -62.30 14.01
C GLU A 557 8.63 -61.92 13.27
N ALA A 558 9.77 -61.84 13.97
CA ALA A 558 11.08 -61.64 13.34
C ALA A 558 11.51 -62.86 12.50
N ALA A 559 11.05 -64.06 12.86
CA ALA A 559 11.26 -65.26 12.06
C ALA A 559 10.52 -65.17 10.72
N GLU A 560 9.33 -64.54 10.69
CA GLU A 560 8.62 -64.28 9.43
C GLU A 560 9.39 -63.27 8.56
N LEU A 561 9.97 -62.23 9.17
CA LEU A 561 10.77 -61.23 8.46
C LEU A 561 12.03 -61.83 7.80
N LEU A 562 12.70 -62.75 8.50
CA LEU A 562 13.82 -63.52 7.95
C LEU A 562 13.39 -64.36 6.75
N SER A 563 12.21 -65.00 6.83
CA SER A 563 11.72 -65.85 5.74
C SER A 563 11.50 -65.11 4.42
N PHE A 564 11.19 -63.81 4.47
CA PHE A 564 11.03 -62.98 3.27
C PHE A 564 12.34 -62.43 2.71
N THR A 565 13.38 -62.31 3.52
CA THR A 565 14.58 -61.50 3.17
C THR A 565 15.84 -62.34 3.03
N PHE A 566 15.91 -63.51 3.66
CA PHE A 566 17.14 -64.29 3.78
C PHE A 566 17.63 -64.86 2.43
N CYS A 567 16.76 -65.57 1.70
CA CYS A 567 17.11 -66.15 0.40
C CYS A 567 17.59 -65.10 -0.60
N ASP A 568 16.90 -63.96 -0.69
CA ASP A 568 17.24 -62.86 -1.59
C ASP A 568 18.63 -62.30 -1.30
N TYR A 569 18.98 -62.12 -0.01
CA TYR A 569 20.29 -61.65 0.36
C TYR A 569 21.39 -62.69 0.13
N TYR A 570 21.12 -63.97 0.46
CA TYR A 570 22.05 -65.07 0.21
C TYR A 570 22.38 -65.22 -1.29
N ALA A 571 21.35 -65.18 -2.14
CA ALA A 571 21.51 -65.16 -3.59
C ALA A 571 22.32 -63.94 -4.07
N GLY A 572 22.14 -62.80 -3.41
CA GLY A 572 22.93 -61.59 -3.65
C GLY A 572 24.42 -61.75 -3.30
N ILE A 573 24.74 -62.43 -2.19
CA ILE A 573 26.13 -62.76 -1.82
C ILE A 573 26.75 -63.68 -2.87
N LYS A 574 26.06 -64.75 -3.26
CA LYS A 574 26.54 -65.71 -4.29
C LYS A 574 26.76 -65.05 -5.64
N SER A 575 25.94 -64.07 -5.97
CA SER A 575 26.03 -63.33 -7.23
C SER A 575 27.00 -62.15 -7.17
N HIS A 576 27.66 -61.90 -6.04
CA HIS A 576 28.56 -60.76 -5.80
C HIS A 576 27.92 -59.38 -6.08
N ILE A 577 26.62 -59.23 -5.81
CA ILE A 577 25.86 -57.97 -6.04
C ILE A 577 25.55 -57.19 -4.76
N ILE A 578 26.08 -57.60 -3.61
CA ILE A 578 25.85 -56.92 -2.34
C ILE A 578 26.67 -55.63 -2.26
N PRO A 579 26.03 -54.45 -2.11
CA PRO A 579 26.74 -53.19 -1.90
C PRO A 579 27.48 -53.18 -0.55
N ASN A 580 28.61 -52.46 -0.47
CA ASN A 580 29.37 -52.33 0.78
C ASN A 580 28.52 -51.79 1.95
N SER A 581 27.58 -50.88 1.68
CA SER A 581 26.64 -50.35 2.69
C SER A 581 25.74 -51.43 3.28
N ALA A 582 25.29 -52.38 2.44
CA ALA A 582 24.47 -53.51 2.85
C ALA A 582 25.30 -54.55 3.63
N ALA A 583 26.51 -54.86 3.15
CA ALA A 583 27.42 -55.80 3.81
C ALA A 583 27.82 -55.31 5.21
N ASN A 584 28.34 -54.08 5.32
CA ASN A 584 28.81 -53.50 6.58
C ASN A 584 27.72 -53.42 7.66
N ARG A 585 26.46 -53.28 7.25
CA ARG A 585 25.32 -53.19 8.17
C ARG A 585 25.06 -54.52 8.85
N LEU A 586 25.02 -55.60 8.08
CA LEU A 586 24.73 -56.93 8.61
C LEU A 586 25.94 -57.55 9.32
N ASP A 587 27.16 -57.19 8.89
CA ASP A 587 28.44 -57.71 9.41
C ASP A 587 28.55 -57.73 10.94
N ARG A 588 28.00 -56.68 11.59
CA ARG A 588 28.03 -56.52 13.05
C ARG A 588 27.19 -57.54 13.82
N TYR A 589 26.18 -58.12 13.17
CA TYR A 589 25.23 -59.07 13.77
C TYR A 589 25.55 -60.52 13.41
N LEU A 590 26.48 -60.74 12.48
CA LEU A 590 26.85 -62.08 12.05
C LEU A 590 27.98 -62.65 12.92
N PRO A 591 27.94 -63.96 13.21
CA PRO A 591 29.00 -64.62 13.94
C PRO A 591 30.32 -64.59 13.16
N ASN A 592 31.42 -64.55 13.89
CA ASN A 592 32.76 -64.64 13.34
C ASN A 592 33.35 -66.04 13.53
N GLY A 593 34.08 -66.52 12.53
CA GLY A 593 34.78 -67.79 12.59
C GLY A 593 36.03 -67.78 11.72
N PHE A 594 36.98 -68.65 12.06
CA PHE A 594 38.25 -68.75 11.34
C PHE A 594 38.01 -69.20 9.90
N LEU A 595 38.43 -68.38 8.92
CA LEU A 595 38.30 -68.62 7.47
C LEU A 595 36.85 -68.81 6.98
N TRP A 596 35.86 -68.20 7.65
CA TRP A 596 34.48 -68.21 7.15
C TRP A 596 34.29 -67.11 6.11
N ASP A 597 33.64 -67.44 5.00
CA ASP A 597 33.17 -66.46 4.02
C ASP A 597 31.83 -65.84 4.47
N ASP A 598 31.39 -64.77 3.79
CA ASP A 598 30.17 -64.06 4.16
C ASP A 598 28.92 -64.94 4.06
N SER A 599 28.91 -65.88 3.10
CA SER A 599 27.86 -66.89 2.98
C SER A 599 27.74 -67.73 4.24
N LYS A 600 28.86 -68.25 4.76
CA LYS A 600 28.90 -69.06 5.98
C LYS A 600 28.53 -68.29 7.22
N ARG A 601 29.03 -67.06 7.35
CA ARG A 601 28.67 -66.18 8.47
C ARG A 601 27.16 -65.93 8.50
N LEU A 602 26.54 -65.71 7.34
CA LEU A 602 25.10 -65.50 7.21
C LEU A 602 24.28 -66.71 7.68
N TYR A 603 24.48 -67.91 7.12
CA TYR A 603 23.65 -69.06 7.46
C TYR A 603 23.96 -69.66 8.84
N VAL A 604 25.20 -69.54 9.35
CA VAL A 604 25.50 -69.88 10.74
C VAL A 604 24.80 -68.92 11.69
N GLY A 605 24.75 -67.63 11.36
CA GLY A 605 23.98 -66.64 12.11
C GLY A 605 22.49 -66.99 12.16
N LEU A 606 21.91 -67.38 11.03
CA LEU A 606 20.50 -67.80 10.94
C LEU A 606 20.19 -68.95 11.91
N VAL A 607 20.93 -70.06 11.81
CA VAL A 607 20.70 -71.25 12.66
C VAL A 607 20.83 -70.89 14.14
N LYS A 608 21.85 -70.10 14.50
CA LYS A 608 22.03 -69.66 15.88
C LYS A 608 20.87 -68.85 16.40
N ARG A 609 20.35 -67.89 15.62
CA ARG A 609 19.20 -67.08 16.03
C ARG A 609 17.94 -67.90 16.24
N PHE A 610 17.63 -68.84 15.34
CA PHE A 610 16.49 -69.75 15.53
C PHE A 610 16.61 -70.61 16.79
N VAL A 611 17.83 -71.04 17.14
CA VAL A 611 18.12 -71.81 18.36
C VAL A 611 18.06 -70.93 19.61
N GLU A 612 18.58 -69.71 19.56
CA GLU A 612 18.62 -68.77 20.68
C GLU A 612 17.23 -68.27 21.07
N CYS A 613 16.37 -67.99 20.08
CA CYS A 613 15.03 -67.45 20.28
C CYS A 613 13.91 -68.51 20.30
N ASP A 614 14.23 -69.80 20.11
CA ASP A 614 13.27 -70.91 20.03
C ASP A 614 12.16 -70.65 18.98
N TRP A 615 12.55 -70.11 17.83
CA TRP A 615 11.60 -69.74 16.76
C TRP A 615 11.08 -70.98 15.99
N PRO A 616 9.89 -70.89 15.36
CA PRO A 616 9.25 -72.07 14.80
C PRO A 616 9.93 -72.57 13.52
N ILE A 617 9.97 -73.90 13.39
CA ILE A 617 10.64 -74.61 12.28
C ILE A 617 10.04 -74.23 10.91
N ALA A 618 8.74 -73.91 10.84
CA ALA A 618 8.09 -73.58 9.58
C ALA A 618 8.69 -72.32 8.92
N GLN A 619 9.00 -71.29 9.71
CA GLN A 619 9.64 -70.05 9.25
C GLN A 619 11.09 -70.30 8.84
N PHE A 620 11.80 -71.19 9.56
CA PHE A 620 13.15 -71.60 9.17
C PHE A 620 13.15 -72.23 7.77
N LEU A 621 12.22 -73.16 7.51
CA LEU A 621 12.12 -73.83 6.22
C LEU A 621 11.81 -72.87 5.07
N ARG A 622 10.95 -71.87 5.30
CA ARG A 622 10.70 -70.81 4.31
C ARG A 622 11.94 -69.96 4.05
N ALA A 623 12.74 -69.69 5.09
CA ALA A 623 13.99 -68.94 4.96
C ALA A 623 15.11 -69.70 4.24
N ILE A 624 15.01 -71.04 4.13
CA ILE A 624 16.01 -71.91 3.47
C ILE A 624 15.44 -72.67 2.26
N ASP A 625 14.44 -72.11 1.58
CA ASP A 625 13.77 -72.76 0.44
C ASP A 625 14.70 -73.00 -0.78
N ASP A 626 15.87 -72.39 -0.81
CA ASP A 626 16.92 -72.68 -1.80
C ASP A 626 17.66 -74.00 -1.46
N PRO A 627 17.59 -75.04 -2.32
CA PRO A 627 18.27 -76.31 -2.08
C PRO A 627 19.80 -76.17 -1.93
N THR A 628 20.41 -75.17 -2.58
CA THR A 628 21.86 -74.94 -2.47
C THR A 628 22.26 -74.32 -1.13
N LEU A 629 21.37 -73.51 -0.55
CA LEU A 629 21.52 -72.98 0.80
C LEU A 629 21.33 -74.09 1.84
N ALA A 630 20.32 -74.94 1.67
CA ALA A 630 20.09 -76.08 2.55
C ALA A 630 21.30 -77.04 2.57
N ASP A 631 21.84 -77.37 1.39
CA ASP A 631 23.07 -78.18 1.29
C ASP A 631 24.26 -77.51 2.01
N ALA A 632 24.42 -76.19 1.87
CA ALA A 632 25.48 -75.45 2.56
C ALA A 632 25.33 -75.47 4.10
N ILE A 633 24.10 -75.38 4.61
CA ILE A 633 23.81 -75.42 6.06
C ILE A 633 24.09 -76.81 6.62
N TYR A 634 23.51 -77.86 6.02
CA TYR A 634 23.64 -79.23 6.54
C TYR A 634 25.02 -79.83 6.26
N GLY A 635 25.68 -79.44 5.17
CA GLY A 635 27.07 -79.77 4.86
C GLY A 635 28.10 -79.04 5.74
N THR A 636 27.67 -78.10 6.59
CA THR A 636 28.57 -77.39 7.52
C THR A 636 28.96 -78.27 8.70
N TRP A 637 30.27 -78.42 8.90
CA TRP A 637 30.84 -79.13 10.04
C TRP A 637 31.08 -78.19 11.22
N GLY A 638 31.00 -78.72 12.44
CA GLY A 638 31.34 -77.99 13.67
C GLY A 638 30.17 -77.28 14.36
N TRP A 639 28.92 -77.65 14.05
CA TRP A 639 27.76 -77.25 14.83
C TRP A 639 27.89 -77.68 16.30
N ALA A 640 27.51 -76.79 17.22
CA ALA A 640 27.37 -77.15 18.63
C ALA A 640 26.09 -78.00 18.85
N ASN A 641 25.99 -78.63 20.01
CA ASN A 641 24.97 -79.66 20.25
C ASN A 641 23.54 -79.13 20.11
N LYS A 642 23.27 -77.88 20.51
CA LYS A 642 21.94 -77.28 20.41
C LYS A 642 21.54 -77.03 18.96
N GLU A 643 22.46 -76.53 18.15
CA GLU A 643 22.28 -76.29 16.72
C GLU A 643 22.10 -77.60 15.96
N LYS A 644 22.88 -78.64 16.29
CA LYS A 644 22.67 -79.99 15.73
C LYS A 644 21.30 -80.54 16.05
N GLN A 645 20.87 -80.40 17.31
CA GLN A 645 19.56 -80.87 17.74
C GLN A 645 18.43 -80.12 17.02
N PHE A 646 18.55 -78.79 16.87
CA PHE A 646 17.59 -78.02 16.09
C PHE A 646 17.54 -78.44 14.62
N LEU A 647 18.69 -78.57 13.96
CA LEU A 647 18.76 -79.02 12.55
C LEU A 647 18.22 -80.44 12.36
N GLY A 648 18.42 -81.33 13.33
CA GLY A 648 17.79 -82.66 13.38
C GLY A 648 16.27 -82.58 13.50
N ASN A 649 15.75 -81.75 14.41
CA ASN A 649 14.31 -81.51 14.56
C ASN A 649 13.69 -80.92 13.28
N VAL A 650 14.39 -80.01 12.59
CA VAL A 650 13.97 -79.45 11.29
C VAL A 650 13.91 -80.55 10.22
N LEU A 651 14.90 -81.45 10.20
CA LEU A 651 14.98 -82.55 9.25
C LEU A 651 13.85 -83.56 9.48
N ASP A 652 13.62 -83.98 10.72
CA ASP A 652 12.50 -84.83 11.12
C ASP A 652 11.15 -84.20 10.75
N PHE A 653 10.97 -82.91 11.04
CA PHE A 653 9.74 -82.19 10.73
C PHE A 653 9.49 -82.11 9.21
N THR A 654 10.53 -81.84 8.42
CA THR A 654 10.43 -81.74 6.95
C THR A 654 10.08 -83.07 6.30
N LEU A 655 10.69 -84.16 6.76
CA LEU A 655 10.49 -85.51 6.21
C LEU A 655 9.16 -86.13 6.65
N ASN A 656 8.71 -85.87 7.88
CA ASN A 656 7.56 -86.55 8.46
C ASN A 656 6.27 -85.70 8.54
N SER A 657 6.34 -84.37 8.47
CA SER A 657 5.20 -83.52 8.88
C SER A 657 4.95 -82.25 8.06
N SER A 658 5.85 -81.85 7.14
CA SER A 658 5.70 -80.59 6.39
C SER A 658 5.10 -80.77 4.98
N PRO A 659 3.92 -80.19 4.68
CA PRO A 659 3.37 -80.12 3.33
C PRO A 659 3.97 -78.98 2.47
N ASP A 660 4.68 -78.02 3.06
CA ASP A 660 5.10 -76.76 2.40
C ASP A 660 6.52 -76.80 1.80
N ALA A 661 7.34 -77.80 2.12
CA ALA A 661 8.71 -77.90 1.61
C ALA A 661 8.74 -78.45 0.17
N SER A 662 9.49 -77.79 -0.72
CA SER A 662 9.65 -78.23 -2.12
C SER A 662 10.23 -79.64 -2.23
N SER A 663 9.84 -80.39 -3.27
CA SER A 663 10.32 -81.75 -3.51
C SER A 663 11.84 -81.84 -3.59
N GLU A 664 12.48 -80.77 -4.08
CA GLU A 664 13.92 -80.68 -4.27
C GLU A 664 14.64 -80.38 -2.95
N LEU A 665 14.07 -79.53 -2.09
CA LEU A 665 14.55 -79.31 -0.73
C LEU A 665 14.50 -80.61 0.10
N LYS A 666 13.39 -81.35 0.04
CA LYS A 666 13.27 -82.66 0.72
C LYS A 666 14.36 -83.62 0.30
N ARG A 667 14.64 -83.72 -1.01
CA ARG A 667 15.69 -84.61 -1.54
C ARG A 667 17.08 -84.25 -1.03
N VAL A 668 17.40 -82.96 -0.91
CA VAL A 668 18.69 -82.52 -0.35
C VAL A 668 18.78 -82.92 1.12
N LEU A 669 17.73 -82.69 1.90
CA LEU A 669 17.70 -82.99 3.34
C LEU A 669 17.76 -84.49 3.64
N GLU A 670 17.11 -85.35 2.85
CA GLU A 670 17.20 -86.82 2.97
C GLU A 670 18.67 -87.32 2.95
N GLY A 671 19.55 -86.65 2.18
CA GLY A 671 20.97 -86.99 2.13
C GLY A 671 21.70 -86.83 3.47
N TYR A 672 21.14 -86.04 4.39
CA TYR A 672 21.73 -85.70 5.68
C TYR A 672 21.10 -86.44 6.88
N GLU A 673 20.04 -87.24 6.69
CA GLU A 673 19.32 -87.97 7.75
C GLU A 673 20.20 -88.87 8.62
N LYS A 674 21.31 -89.39 8.08
CA LYS A 674 22.23 -90.27 8.82
C LYS A 674 23.23 -89.53 9.69
N TRP A 675 23.29 -88.20 9.60
CA TRP A 675 24.35 -87.37 10.18
C TRP A 675 23.87 -86.43 11.30
N PHE A 676 22.57 -86.19 11.38
CA PHE A 676 21.88 -85.42 12.40
C PHE A 676 20.86 -86.33 13.07
#